data_AF-A0A800JBD3-F1
#
_entry.id   AF-A0A800JBD3-F1
#
_cell.length_a   1.000
_cell.length_b   1.000
_cell.length_c   1.000
_cell.angle_alpha   90.00
_cell.angle_beta   90.00
_cell.angle_gamma   90.00
#
_symmetry.space_group_name_H-M   'P 1'
#
loop_
_entity.id
_entity.type
_entity.pdbx_description
1 polymer ?
#
loop_
_entity_poly.entity_id
_entity_poly.type
_entity_poly.pdbx_seq_one_letter_code
_entity_poly.pdbx_strand_id
1 'polypeptide(L)'
;FGVVRYYFSGLLPSLYASQQGKSKFQGKITPRNIGIKDFWNRLDQSYKDLLIKNLLREYKSTVITSKKVIENYFKNFKELYADRITSNPVKFPGFRDAIEQALENGVTPCGVVTGLATFTGEENSENRSAKKLKTEKQKVTYRVGLVVSNVEFQAGAFDMASCEKVCRLLDDCARLKLPAIFFISSAGMQTKEGGGSLFSMSVINERITRFVKDLDLPVLCFGFRDCTGGAQASFVTHLLARTYYLSGSQIPFAGQLVVESHLPVHSTLSNYLSTNPGTMDGLVKNPFDIDIDEKLLEIDPQIPVAKFSVEEIISRVLSGEYQLSIEDEVQAYSTQENLHVGEIQRVLIHARGCTAARLILGAQDAGMEVVLVASDPDMESYPATLLKKEDRLVCIGGNTPQESYLNGMSVIRIAEQEEVDAIHPGIGFLSESPHYARICREHGFNFIGPRVANMDRMGNKSNAIATAKNLKIPVVPGSDGALMDPAQAMIVASEIGFPVLIKAAHGGGGKGIEVVHEVTKFQSIFSRMFQEALSAFGNGDLYLEKYIGSMRHLEVQIIRDMHGNSKLLGIRDCSVQRKYQKLIEETASGIPKKIREQVYNYAEKLIEEIDYIGAGTVEFIYDLTEKKIYFMEMNTRLQVEHPVSEMVYGVDLVRLQFEVTQGYNIGELDYKLKGHAIELRVIAEKIELDDENKLRFIPDPGHVSEVFFPKKANVRVIQSVDSGSVVSPYYDSLIAQIICWGKSRREAINGLLKYLKGVKIHGVSTNLALNRAILQDASFQKGGFSTKYLVDFFEEVDSKTLLKEAQRDSGSTKSSVDQKAIMLEDSDELKVLSPQMGGFYRA
;
A
#
# COMPACT_ATOMS: atom_id res chain seq x y z
N PHE A 1 -23.22 7.10 23.56
CA PHE A 1 -23.40 7.30 25.02
C PHE A 1 -22.55 8.46 25.57
N GLY A 2 -21.23 8.52 25.31
CA GLY A 2 -20.35 9.60 25.80
C GLY A 2 -20.73 11.02 25.34
N VAL A 3 -21.15 11.20 24.09
CA VAL A 3 -21.63 12.48 23.54
C VAL A 3 -22.88 12.97 24.25
N VAL A 4 -23.86 12.08 24.45
CA VAL A 4 -25.11 12.38 25.17
C VAL A 4 -24.79 12.80 26.60
N ARG A 5 -23.89 12.08 27.27
CA ARG A 5 -23.42 12.45 28.61
C ARG A 5 -22.79 13.85 28.64
N TYR A 6 -21.83 14.16 27.75
CA TYR A 6 -21.17 15.47 27.73
C TYR A 6 -22.11 16.62 27.33
N TYR A 7 -23.05 16.37 26.42
CA TYR A 7 -24.09 17.33 26.06
C TYR A 7 -24.91 17.73 27.29
N PHE A 8 -25.43 16.76 28.05
CA PHE A 8 -26.25 17.03 29.23
C PHE A 8 -25.45 17.47 30.46
N SER A 9 -24.22 17.01 30.63
CA SER A 9 -23.42 17.30 31.83
C SER A 9 -22.47 18.50 31.69
N GLY A 10 -22.17 18.94 30.47
CA GLY A 10 -21.20 20.01 30.20
C GLY A 10 -21.76 21.10 29.29
N LEU A 11 -22.12 20.73 28.06
CA LEU A 11 -22.48 21.71 27.03
C LEU A 11 -23.77 22.47 27.37
N LEU A 12 -24.84 21.76 27.73
CA LEU A 12 -26.14 22.33 28.06
C LEU A 12 -26.08 23.21 29.33
N PRO A 13 -25.43 22.79 30.44
CA PRO A 13 -25.18 23.67 31.58
C PRO A 13 -24.38 24.94 31.24
N SER A 14 -23.35 24.83 30.39
CA SER A 14 -22.53 25.98 30.00
C SER A 14 -23.31 27.00 29.15
N LEU A 15 -24.24 26.52 28.31
CA LEU A 15 -25.17 27.35 27.55
C LEU A 15 -26.11 28.11 28.49
N TYR A 16 -26.68 27.42 29.48
CA TYR A 16 -27.55 28.03 30.49
C TYR A 16 -26.80 29.07 31.34
N ALA A 17 -25.57 28.79 31.75
CA ALA A 17 -24.74 29.74 32.49
C ALA A 17 -24.45 31.01 31.67
N SER A 18 -24.28 30.88 30.36
CA SER A 18 -24.11 32.02 29.46
C SER A 18 -25.38 32.84 29.27
N GLN A 19 -26.55 32.20 29.17
CA GLN A 19 -27.83 32.91 29.09
C GLN A 19 -28.14 33.68 30.39
N GLN A 20 -27.58 33.27 31.52
CA GLN A 20 -27.66 33.99 32.80
C GLN A 20 -26.56 35.07 32.97
N GLY A 21 -25.75 35.34 31.93
CA GLY A 21 -24.70 36.36 31.96
C GLY A 21 -23.48 36.01 32.83
N LYS A 22 -23.35 34.76 33.29
CA LYS A 22 -22.28 34.34 34.21
C LYS A 22 -20.98 33.95 33.50
N SER A 23 -21.05 33.59 32.21
CA SER A 23 -19.89 33.19 31.39
C SER A 23 -20.18 33.36 29.90
N LYS A 24 -19.16 33.32 29.04
CA LYS A 24 -19.32 33.35 27.58
C LYS A 24 -19.42 31.91 27.04
N PHE A 25 -20.51 31.54 26.38
CA PHE A 25 -20.64 30.22 25.75
C PHE A 25 -19.72 30.13 24.53
N GLN A 26 -18.73 29.23 24.56
CA GLN A 26 -17.77 29.06 23.47
C GLN A 26 -18.15 27.95 22.48
N GLY A 27 -19.13 27.10 22.82
CA GLY A 27 -19.50 25.93 22.00
C GLY A 27 -18.39 24.88 21.83
N LYS A 28 -17.21 25.08 22.43
CA LYS A 28 -16.06 24.17 22.31
C LYS A 28 -16.28 22.88 23.08
N ILE A 29 -16.08 21.76 22.38
CA ILE A 29 -16.07 20.43 22.95
C ILE A 29 -14.61 20.08 23.27
N THR A 30 -14.29 19.78 24.54
CA THR A 30 -12.90 19.46 24.94
C THR A 30 -12.80 17.96 25.25
N PRO A 31 -12.08 17.14 24.45
CA PRO A 31 -12.21 15.68 24.46
C PRO A 31 -11.58 14.93 25.66
N ARG A 32 -10.96 15.63 26.62
CA ARG A 32 -9.96 15.04 27.54
C ARG A 32 -10.46 13.89 28.45
N ASN A 33 -11.77 13.69 28.59
CA ASN A 33 -12.34 12.74 29.57
C ASN A 33 -13.27 11.65 29.00
N ILE A 34 -13.27 11.36 27.69
CA ILE A 34 -14.20 10.36 27.13
C ILE A 34 -13.47 9.45 26.11
N GLY A 35 -13.13 8.25 26.57
CA GLY A 35 -12.25 7.27 25.90
C GLY A 35 -12.83 6.57 24.66
N ILE A 36 -12.94 7.28 23.54
CA ILE A 36 -12.98 6.69 22.20
C ILE A 36 -12.00 7.51 21.35
N LYS A 37 -10.78 7.00 21.16
CA LYS A 37 -9.59 7.79 20.77
C LYS A 37 -9.66 8.44 19.37
N ASP A 38 -10.49 7.97 18.43
CA ASP A 38 -10.62 8.59 17.09
C ASP A 38 -12.00 9.24 16.81
N PHE A 39 -12.99 9.08 17.70
CA PHE A 39 -14.32 9.65 17.44
C PHE A 39 -14.27 11.19 17.38
N TRP A 40 -13.53 11.84 18.27
CA TRP A 40 -13.46 13.31 18.30
C TRP A 40 -12.52 13.89 17.26
N ASN A 41 -11.46 13.18 16.86
CA ASN A 41 -10.63 13.58 15.73
C ASN A 41 -11.44 13.48 14.44
N ARG A 42 -12.15 12.37 14.22
CA ARG A 42 -13.12 12.24 13.12
C ARG A 42 -14.23 13.27 13.19
N LEU A 43 -14.73 13.61 14.38
CA LEU A 43 -15.76 14.65 14.53
C LEU A 43 -15.21 16.05 14.28
N ASP A 44 -13.99 16.36 14.74
CA ASP A 44 -13.31 17.64 14.47
C ASP A 44 -13.01 17.79 12.98
N GLN A 45 -12.48 16.74 12.35
CA GLN A 45 -12.29 16.68 10.90
C GLN A 45 -13.63 16.79 10.17
N SER A 46 -14.67 16.05 10.58
CA SER A 46 -15.99 16.16 9.98
C SER A 46 -16.60 17.55 10.16
N TYR A 47 -16.36 18.21 11.29
CA TYR A 47 -16.82 19.56 11.58
C TYR A 47 -16.08 20.60 10.73
N LYS A 48 -14.75 20.52 10.65
CA LYS A 48 -13.92 21.32 9.75
C LYS A 48 -14.32 21.12 8.29
N ASP A 49 -14.51 19.87 7.87
CA ASP A 49 -14.99 19.53 6.53
C ASP A 49 -16.34 20.20 6.25
N LEU A 50 -17.25 20.20 7.23
CA LEU A 50 -18.56 20.83 7.10
C LEU A 50 -18.44 22.37 7.02
N LEU A 51 -17.58 22.98 7.84
CA LEU A 51 -17.30 24.42 7.81
C LEU A 51 -16.66 24.83 6.48
N ILE A 52 -15.66 24.10 6.00
CA ILE A 52 -15.01 24.37 4.72
C ILE A 52 -16.00 24.14 3.57
N LYS A 53 -16.79 23.06 3.57
CA LYS A 53 -17.84 22.84 2.56
C LYS A 53 -18.88 23.96 2.56
N ASN A 54 -19.26 24.48 3.73
CA ASN A 54 -20.17 25.63 3.82
C ASN A 54 -19.52 26.91 3.29
N LEU A 55 -18.26 27.17 3.65
CA LEU A 55 -17.47 28.28 3.15
C LEU A 55 -17.41 28.22 1.62
N LEU A 56 -16.97 27.10 1.05
CA LEU A 56 -16.88 26.90 -0.39
C LEU A 56 -18.24 27.03 -1.08
N ARG A 57 -19.36 26.61 -0.46
CA ARG A 57 -20.71 26.81 -1.02
C ARG A 57 -21.08 28.29 -1.10
N GLU A 58 -20.74 29.09 -0.09
CA GLU A 58 -20.94 30.54 -0.11
C GLU A 58 -20.10 31.17 -1.23
N TYR A 59 -18.84 30.76 -1.40
CA TYR A 59 -17.99 31.25 -2.48
C TYR A 59 -18.44 30.81 -3.89
N LYS A 60 -19.02 29.61 -4.01
CA LYS A 60 -19.56 29.08 -5.27
C LYS A 60 -20.77 29.88 -5.79
N SER A 61 -21.43 30.72 -4.98
CA SER A 61 -22.60 31.50 -5.44
C SER A 61 -22.24 32.60 -6.45
N THR A 62 -21.00 33.10 -6.42
CA THR A 62 -20.52 34.09 -7.38
C THR A 62 -20.08 33.35 -8.65
N VAL A 63 -20.43 33.79 -9.85
CA VAL A 63 -19.97 33.14 -11.10
C VAL A 63 -18.69 33.83 -11.59
N ILE A 64 -17.63 33.06 -11.86
CA ILE A 64 -16.40 33.55 -12.52
C ILE A 64 -16.55 33.30 -14.02
N THR A 65 -16.84 34.36 -14.78
CA THR A 65 -16.99 34.28 -16.23
C THR A 65 -15.63 34.18 -16.92
N SER A 66 -15.60 33.57 -18.10
CA SER A 66 -14.38 33.46 -18.92
C SER A 66 -13.81 34.85 -19.23
N LYS A 67 -14.69 35.83 -19.49
CA LYS A 67 -14.33 37.24 -19.69
C LYS A 67 -13.60 37.84 -18.49
N LYS A 68 -14.06 37.57 -17.26
CA LYS A 68 -13.41 38.06 -16.02
C LYS A 68 -12.00 37.50 -15.88
N VAL A 69 -11.79 36.22 -16.22
CA VAL A 69 -10.46 35.60 -16.21
C VAL A 69 -9.54 36.25 -17.25
N ILE A 70 -10.04 36.44 -18.47
CA ILE A 70 -9.28 37.05 -19.56
C ILE A 70 -8.86 38.49 -19.21
N GLU A 71 -9.79 39.31 -18.74
CA GLU A 71 -9.55 40.73 -18.40
C GLU A 71 -8.60 40.91 -17.22
N ASN A 72 -8.57 39.94 -16.29
CA ASN A 72 -7.71 40.03 -15.11
C ASN A 72 -6.23 39.83 -15.45
N TYR A 73 -5.90 38.91 -16.36
CA TYR A 73 -4.51 38.50 -16.63
C TYR A 73 -3.98 38.88 -18.01
N PHE A 74 -4.85 39.13 -18.99
CA PHE A 74 -4.45 39.26 -20.39
C PHE A 74 -4.98 40.53 -21.05
N LYS A 75 -4.24 41.02 -22.04
CA LYS A 75 -4.59 42.17 -22.88
C LYS A 75 -4.67 41.74 -24.34
N ASN A 76 -5.36 42.56 -25.16
CA ASN A 76 -5.48 42.35 -26.61
C ASN A 76 -5.98 40.94 -26.99
N PHE A 77 -6.92 40.39 -26.21
CA PHE A 77 -7.48 39.08 -26.49
C PHE A 77 -8.24 39.11 -27.82
N LYS A 78 -7.86 38.22 -28.73
CA LYS A 78 -8.57 37.96 -29.99
C LYS A 78 -9.09 36.53 -29.95
N GLU A 79 -10.40 36.40 -29.80
CA GLU A 79 -11.06 35.10 -29.86
C GLU A 79 -10.89 34.46 -31.23
N LEU A 80 -10.62 33.15 -31.24
CA LEU A 80 -10.49 32.32 -32.43
C LEU A 80 -11.55 31.22 -32.40
N TYR A 81 -12.07 30.89 -33.58
CA TYR A 81 -13.03 29.80 -33.78
C TYR A 81 -14.35 29.99 -33.02
N ALA A 82 -14.77 31.24 -32.77
CA ALA A 82 -16.02 31.57 -32.08
C ALA A 82 -17.27 30.98 -32.77
N ASP A 83 -17.20 30.74 -34.09
CA ASP A 83 -18.24 30.14 -34.91
C ASP A 83 -18.47 28.64 -34.62
N ARG A 84 -17.54 27.98 -33.95
CA ARG A 84 -17.68 26.57 -33.54
C ARG A 84 -18.50 26.50 -32.25
N ILE A 85 -19.73 26.03 -32.37
CA ILE A 85 -20.64 25.84 -31.24
C ILE A 85 -21.01 24.37 -31.06
N THR A 86 -21.40 24.02 -29.84
CA THR A 86 -21.84 22.69 -29.46
C THR A 86 -23.02 22.24 -30.33
N SER A 87 -22.86 21.06 -30.94
CA SER A 87 -23.94 20.43 -31.70
C SER A 87 -24.86 19.66 -30.75
N ASN A 88 -26.12 19.46 -31.16
CA ASN A 88 -27.06 18.64 -30.40
C ASN A 88 -27.01 17.18 -30.90
N PRO A 89 -26.33 16.25 -30.19
CA PRO A 89 -26.33 14.84 -30.55
C PRO A 89 -27.70 14.23 -30.21
N VAL A 90 -28.58 14.16 -31.21
CA VAL A 90 -29.75 13.28 -31.33
C VAL A 90 -30.48 12.95 -30.00
N LYS A 91 -31.34 13.86 -29.54
CA LYS A 91 -32.39 13.64 -28.51
C LYS A 91 -31.92 13.45 -27.05
N PHE A 92 -30.82 14.09 -26.61
CA PHE A 92 -30.52 14.16 -25.17
C PHE A 92 -31.51 15.12 -24.46
N PRO A 93 -32.32 14.68 -23.47
CA PRO A 93 -33.34 15.52 -22.84
C PRO A 93 -32.75 16.76 -22.15
N GLY A 94 -33.32 17.94 -22.41
CA GLY A 94 -32.92 19.22 -21.79
C GLY A 94 -31.63 19.85 -22.32
N PHE A 95 -30.88 19.18 -23.22
CA PHE A 95 -29.64 19.71 -23.79
C PHE A 95 -29.90 20.80 -24.83
N ARG A 96 -30.93 20.60 -25.65
CA ARG A 96 -31.38 21.57 -26.65
C ARG A 96 -31.82 22.87 -26.00
N ASP A 97 -32.66 22.78 -24.98
CA ASP A 97 -33.21 23.93 -24.26
C ASP A 97 -32.10 24.78 -23.66
N ALA A 98 -31.03 24.15 -23.17
CA ALA A 98 -29.90 24.86 -22.62
C ALA A 98 -28.97 25.51 -23.66
N ILE A 99 -28.87 24.95 -24.88
CA ILE A 99 -28.22 25.62 -26.03
C ILE A 99 -29.03 26.83 -26.46
N GLU A 100 -30.35 26.67 -26.61
CA GLU A 100 -31.27 27.74 -27.02
C GLU A 100 -31.28 28.87 -25.97
N GLN A 101 -31.34 28.53 -24.68
CA GLN A 101 -31.27 29.48 -23.57
C GLN A 101 -29.92 30.22 -23.51
N ALA A 102 -28.80 29.55 -23.80
CA ALA A 102 -27.49 30.20 -23.85
C ALA A 102 -27.44 31.25 -24.98
N LEU A 103 -27.94 30.91 -26.16
CA LEU A 103 -28.03 31.82 -27.29
C LEU A 103 -28.95 33.02 -27.00
N GLU A 104 -30.09 32.79 -26.35
CA GLU A 104 -31.01 33.86 -25.91
C GLU A 104 -30.33 34.82 -24.90
N ASN A 105 -29.48 34.29 -24.02
CA ASN A 105 -28.71 35.06 -23.05
C ASN A 105 -27.42 35.68 -23.63
N GLY A 106 -27.15 35.52 -24.93
CA GLY A 106 -25.94 36.03 -25.58
C GLY A 106 -24.65 35.30 -25.19
N VAL A 107 -24.75 34.08 -24.66
CA VAL A 107 -23.63 33.21 -24.29
C VAL A 107 -23.36 32.23 -25.43
N THR A 108 -22.12 32.17 -25.92
CA THR A 108 -21.74 31.21 -26.96
C THR A 108 -21.83 29.78 -26.41
N PRO A 109 -22.63 28.88 -26.99
CA PRO A 109 -22.83 27.54 -26.49
C PRO A 109 -21.64 26.65 -26.86
N CYS A 110 -20.52 26.79 -26.16
CA CYS A 110 -19.33 25.95 -26.23
C CYS A 110 -18.63 25.96 -24.86
N GLY A 111 -18.10 24.81 -24.44
CA GLY A 111 -17.52 24.63 -23.11
C GLY A 111 -16.20 25.38 -22.87
N VAL A 112 -15.58 25.93 -23.93
CA VAL A 112 -14.35 26.74 -23.83
C VAL A 112 -14.38 27.94 -24.77
N VAL A 113 -13.66 28.98 -24.35
CA VAL A 113 -13.29 30.14 -25.14
C VAL A 113 -11.80 30.02 -25.47
N THR A 114 -11.44 30.12 -26.75
CA THR A 114 -10.06 29.99 -27.24
C THR A 114 -9.63 31.23 -28.00
N GLY A 115 -8.38 31.64 -27.86
CA GLY A 115 -7.87 32.79 -28.62
C GLY A 115 -6.39 33.08 -28.38
N LEU A 116 -5.92 34.14 -29.03
CA LEU A 116 -4.57 34.67 -28.80
C LEU A 116 -4.64 35.89 -27.90
N ALA A 117 -3.73 35.99 -26.95
CA ALA A 117 -3.69 37.08 -25.99
C ALA A 117 -2.26 37.57 -25.77
N THR A 118 -2.14 38.71 -25.08
CA THR A 118 -0.87 39.27 -24.64
C THR A 118 -0.82 39.27 -23.11
N PHE A 119 0.17 38.60 -22.54
CA PHE A 119 0.49 38.62 -21.12
C PHE A 119 1.62 39.62 -20.85
N THR A 120 1.57 40.37 -19.76
CA THR A 120 2.64 41.31 -19.36
C THR A 120 3.07 41.00 -17.94
N GLY A 121 4.31 40.53 -17.78
CA GLY A 121 4.92 40.15 -16.51
C GLY A 121 6.06 41.07 -16.07
N GLU A 122 6.55 40.88 -14.85
CA GLU A 122 7.74 41.55 -14.29
C GLU A 122 8.88 40.53 -14.20
N GLU A 123 10.03 40.78 -14.85
CA GLU A 123 11.25 39.96 -14.72
C GLU A 123 12.25 40.61 -13.74
N ASN A 124 12.94 39.77 -12.95
CA ASN A 124 14.07 40.19 -12.12
C ASN A 124 15.38 39.92 -12.88
N SER A 125 16.00 40.95 -13.46
CA SER A 125 17.31 40.78 -14.09
C SER A 125 18.44 40.74 -13.04
N GLU A 126 18.81 39.55 -12.55
CA GLU A 126 20.08 39.39 -11.84
C GLU A 126 21.24 39.32 -12.85
N ASN A 127 21.85 40.48 -13.15
CA ASN A 127 23.13 40.52 -13.85
C ASN A 127 24.22 39.91 -12.95
N ARG A 128 24.67 38.69 -13.26
CA ARG A 128 25.89 38.08 -12.70
C ARG A 128 27.14 38.77 -13.25
N SER A 129 27.38 40.02 -12.87
CA SER A 129 28.73 40.63 -12.86
C SER A 129 28.73 41.99 -12.16
N ALA A 130 29.60 42.09 -11.15
CA ALA A 130 30.08 43.30 -10.48
C ALA A 130 29.09 44.14 -9.63
N LYS A 131 29.33 44.07 -8.31
CA LYS A 131 29.12 45.06 -7.23
C LYS A 131 28.18 46.26 -7.51
N LYS A 132 27.11 46.30 -6.72
CA LYS A 132 26.20 47.43 -6.42
C LYS A 132 25.53 48.05 -7.65
N LEU A 133 24.21 47.85 -7.82
CA LEU A 133 23.20 48.93 -7.98
C LEU A 133 21.77 48.36 -8.12
N LYS A 134 20.80 49.26 -7.98
CA LYS A 134 19.32 49.12 -7.89
C LYS A 134 18.68 48.11 -8.87
N THR A 135 17.71 47.34 -8.36
CA THR A 135 16.74 46.54 -9.13
C THR A 135 15.75 47.45 -9.87
N GLU A 136 15.94 47.66 -11.17
CA GLU A 136 14.91 48.21 -12.05
C GLU A 136 14.07 47.06 -12.61
N LYS A 137 12.79 46.98 -12.22
CA LYS A 137 11.83 45.99 -12.73
C LYS A 137 11.51 46.29 -14.20
N GLN A 138 11.92 45.42 -15.12
CA GLN A 138 11.62 45.56 -16.53
C GLN A 138 10.33 44.78 -16.86
N LYS A 139 9.37 45.44 -17.54
CA LYS A 139 8.11 44.79 -17.95
C LYS A 139 8.30 44.04 -19.27
N VAL A 140 8.13 42.73 -19.25
CA VAL A 140 8.24 41.87 -20.43
C VAL A 140 6.86 41.44 -20.89
N THR A 141 6.67 41.40 -22.20
CA THR A 141 5.37 41.13 -22.83
C THR A 141 5.45 39.87 -23.68
N TYR A 142 4.59 38.89 -23.41
CA TYR A 142 4.55 37.61 -24.11
C TYR A 142 3.24 37.47 -24.88
N ARG A 143 3.30 36.92 -26.09
CA ARG A 143 2.11 36.47 -26.81
C ARG A 143 1.84 35.02 -26.47
N VAL A 144 0.59 34.69 -26.17
CA VAL A 144 0.20 33.36 -25.69
C VAL A 144 -1.07 32.88 -26.38
N GLY A 145 -1.19 31.57 -26.56
CA GLY A 145 -2.49 30.93 -26.77
C GLY A 145 -3.23 30.81 -25.45
N LEU A 146 -4.54 31.05 -25.46
CA LEU A 146 -5.37 31.04 -24.27
C LEU A 146 -6.58 30.13 -24.46
N VAL A 147 -6.78 29.21 -23.52
CA VAL A 147 -7.98 28.38 -23.37
C VAL A 147 -8.61 28.70 -22.03
N VAL A 148 -9.88 29.10 -22.00
CA VAL A 148 -10.61 29.37 -20.75
C VAL A 148 -11.92 28.59 -20.75
N SER A 149 -12.19 27.85 -19.68
CA SER A 149 -13.50 27.20 -19.48
C SER A 149 -14.63 28.23 -19.49
N ASN A 150 -15.65 27.98 -20.31
CA ASN A 150 -16.84 28.81 -20.39
C ASN A 150 -17.85 28.36 -19.32
N VAL A 151 -17.69 28.85 -18.10
CA VAL A 151 -18.54 28.47 -16.95
C VAL A 151 -20.00 28.91 -17.13
N GLU A 152 -20.26 29.90 -18.01
CA GLU A 152 -21.61 30.38 -18.31
C GLU A 152 -22.40 29.40 -19.21
N PHE A 153 -21.72 28.50 -19.91
CA PHE A 153 -22.34 27.46 -20.73
C PHE A 153 -21.87 26.06 -20.30
N GLN A 154 -22.56 25.50 -19.31
CA GLN A 154 -22.22 24.18 -18.73
C GLN A 154 -23.35 23.17 -18.84
N ALA A 155 -24.19 23.33 -19.86
CA ALA A 155 -25.19 22.34 -20.22
C ALA A 155 -24.60 21.04 -20.80
N GLY A 156 -23.38 21.12 -21.31
CA GLY A 156 -22.57 20.00 -21.79
C GLY A 156 -21.11 20.35 -21.79
N ALA A 157 -20.39 19.88 -20.78
CA ALA A 157 -19.24 18.99 -20.97
C ALA A 157 -18.42 19.10 -22.25
N PHE A 158 -17.10 19.07 -22.10
CA PHE A 158 -16.13 19.22 -23.19
C PHE A 158 -16.44 18.32 -24.41
N ASP A 159 -17.11 18.91 -25.39
CA ASP A 159 -17.66 18.24 -26.56
C ASP A 159 -16.70 18.33 -27.76
N MET A 160 -17.13 17.84 -28.93
CA MET A 160 -16.29 17.88 -30.12
C MET A 160 -16.04 19.31 -30.63
N ALA A 161 -16.95 20.27 -30.39
CA ALA A 161 -16.71 21.67 -30.74
C ALA A 161 -15.59 22.27 -29.88
N SER A 162 -15.65 22.03 -28.56
CA SER A 162 -14.60 22.39 -27.62
C SER A 162 -13.27 21.73 -28.01
N CYS A 163 -13.33 20.46 -28.41
CA CYS A 163 -12.17 19.70 -28.89
C CYS A 163 -11.51 20.32 -30.12
N GLU A 164 -12.31 20.64 -31.13
CA GLU A 164 -11.82 21.26 -32.36
C GLU A 164 -11.20 22.64 -32.09
N LYS A 165 -11.82 23.46 -31.23
CA LYS A 165 -11.28 24.77 -30.83
C LYS A 165 -9.89 24.66 -30.22
N VAL A 166 -9.73 23.76 -29.22
CA VAL A 166 -8.43 23.58 -28.53
C VAL A 166 -7.38 23.02 -29.49
N CYS A 167 -7.72 22.01 -30.30
CA CYS A 167 -6.76 21.43 -31.25
C CYS A 167 -6.28 22.46 -32.27
N ARG A 168 -7.19 23.24 -32.85
CA ARG A 168 -6.83 24.30 -33.82
C ARG A 168 -6.03 25.43 -33.18
N LEU A 169 -6.36 25.81 -31.94
CA LEU A 169 -5.55 26.79 -31.21
C LEU A 169 -4.13 26.27 -30.98
N LEU A 170 -3.95 25.01 -30.58
CA LEU A 170 -2.63 24.40 -30.41
C LEU A 170 -1.87 24.35 -31.73
N ASP A 171 -2.51 24.04 -32.86
CA ASP A 171 -1.90 24.11 -34.20
C ASP A 171 -1.47 25.55 -34.55
N ASP A 172 -2.28 26.56 -34.22
CA ASP A 172 -1.93 27.97 -34.41
C ASP A 172 -0.75 28.38 -33.53
N CYS A 173 -0.74 27.97 -32.27
CA CYS A 173 0.34 28.22 -31.33
C CYS A 173 1.62 27.53 -31.79
N ALA A 174 1.54 26.31 -32.31
CA ALA A 174 2.67 25.57 -32.86
C ALA A 174 3.30 26.32 -34.04
N ARG A 175 2.47 26.76 -34.99
CA ARG A 175 2.90 27.53 -36.16
C ARG A 175 3.51 28.88 -35.78
N LEU A 176 2.97 29.54 -34.76
CA LEU A 176 3.43 30.85 -34.29
C LEU A 176 4.51 30.75 -33.20
N LYS A 177 4.88 29.55 -32.77
CA LYS A 177 5.78 29.26 -31.64
C LYS A 177 5.39 29.98 -30.35
N LEU A 178 4.10 29.94 -30.02
CA LEU A 178 3.55 30.57 -28.82
C LEU A 178 3.32 29.52 -27.74
N PRO A 179 3.61 29.80 -26.46
CA PRO A 179 3.19 28.96 -25.34
C PRO A 179 1.66 29.01 -25.19
N ALA A 180 1.08 27.99 -24.55
CA ALA A 180 -0.36 27.90 -24.34
C ALA A 180 -0.70 27.92 -22.84
N ILE A 181 -1.69 28.71 -22.46
CA ILE A 181 -2.16 28.87 -21.08
C ILE A 181 -3.64 28.49 -21.00
N PHE A 182 -3.97 27.66 -20.02
CA PHE A 182 -5.28 27.07 -19.83
C PHE A 182 -5.81 27.50 -18.46
N PHE A 183 -7.04 28.02 -18.40
CA PHE A 183 -7.78 28.26 -17.16
C PHE A 183 -9.00 27.38 -17.14
N ILE A 184 -9.00 26.36 -16.29
CA ILE A 184 -9.92 25.23 -16.37
C ILE A 184 -10.79 25.14 -15.11
N SER A 185 -12.08 24.90 -15.33
CA SER A 185 -13.04 24.52 -14.29
C SER A 185 -14.18 23.72 -14.90
N SER A 186 -14.53 22.59 -14.27
CA SER A 186 -15.72 21.79 -14.58
C SER A 186 -16.97 22.26 -13.85
N ALA A 187 -16.83 23.21 -12.91
CA ALA A 187 -17.87 23.71 -11.99
C ALA A 187 -18.73 22.61 -11.34
N GLY A 188 -18.14 21.46 -11.04
CA GLY A 188 -18.80 20.40 -10.26
C GLY A 188 -19.74 19.49 -11.08
N MET A 189 -19.83 19.65 -12.40
CA MET A 189 -20.76 18.89 -13.24
C MET A 189 -20.19 17.50 -13.62
N GLN A 190 -20.68 16.43 -12.99
CA GLN A 190 -20.10 15.07 -13.15
C GLN A 190 -20.78 14.17 -14.20
N THR A 191 -21.92 14.56 -14.80
CA THR A 191 -22.80 13.58 -15.49
C THR A 191 -23.49 14.02 -16.78
N LYS A 192 -23.21 15.20 -17.32
CA LYS A 192 -23.84 15.66 -18.59
C LYS A 192 -23.00 15.43 -19.85
N GLU A 193 -21.87 14.72 -19.73
CA GLU A 193 -20.87 14.66 -20.79
C GLU A 193 -21.12 13.64 -21.92
N GLY A 194 -22.00 12.66 -21.68
CA GLY A 194 -22.23 11.56 -22.62
C GLY A 194 -20.96 10.76 -22.95
N GLY A 195 -21.08 9.66 -23.69
CA GLY A 195 -19.90 8.86 -24.10
C GLY A 195 -18.95 9.59 -25.06
N GLY A 196 -19.43 10.65 -25.74
CA GLY A 196 -18.65 11.43 -26.71
C GLY A 196 -17.45 12.17 -26.11
N SER A 197 -17.55 12.58 -24.85
CA SER A 197 -16.49 13.30 -24.11
C SER A 197 -15.22 12.48 -23.90
N LEU A 198 -15.31 11.15 -23.86
CA LEU A 198 -14.14 10.27 -23.75
C LEU A 198 -13.26 10.33 -25.01
N PHE A 199 -13.87 10.54 -26.18
CA PHE A 199 -13.15 10.71 -27.43
C PHE A 199 -12.48 12.08 -27.52
N SER A 200 -13.15 13.17 -27.10
CA SER A 200 -12.54 14.50 -27.08
C SER A 200 -11.36 14.58 -26.10
N MET A 201 -11.48 13.93 -24.93
CA MET A 201 -10.42 13.83 -23.94
C MET A 201 -9.14 13.18 -24.51
N SER A 202 -9.30 11.98 -25.11
CA SER A 202 -8.15 11.25 -25.67
C SER A 202 -7.46 12.00 -26.80
N VAL A 203 -8.23 12.66 -27.68
CA VAL A 203 -7.69 13.48 -28.78
C VAL A 203 -6.86 14.64 -28.24
N ILE A 204 -7.33 15.36 -27.21
CA ILE A 204 -6.59 16.51 -26.69
C ILE A 204 -5.36 16.08 -25.92
N ASN A 205 -5.44 15.06 -25.07
CA ASN A 205 -4.27 14.61 -24.32
C ASN A 205 -3.13 14.23 -25.27
N GLU A 206 -3.43 13.55 -26.38
CA GLU A 206 -2.43 13.27 -27.41
C GLU A 206 -1.92 14.57 -28.08
N ARG A 207 -2.80 15.55 -28.33
CA ARG A 207 -2.38 16.84 -28.92
C ARG A 207 -1.52 17.68 -28.00
N ILE A 208 -1.83 17.76 -26.70
CA ILE A 208 -0.99 18.41 -25.69
C ILE A 208 0.35 17.69 -25.60
N THR A 209 0.35 16.35 -25.59
CA THR A 209 1.57 15.55 -25.56
C THR A 209 2.49 15.87 -26.73
N ARG A 210 1.97 15.90 -27.97
CA ARG A 210 2.75 16.27 -29.16
C ARG A 210 3.19 17.73 -29.14
N PHE A 211 2.30 18.64 -28.73
CA PHE A 211 2.62 20.06 -28.65
C PHE A 211 3.82 20.31 -27.72
N VAL A 212 3.87 19.65 -26.56
CA VAL A 212 4.99 19.77 -25.61
C VAL A 212 6.22 19.03 -26.12
N LYS A 213 6.10 17.74 -26.51
CA LYS A 213 7.27 16.91 -26.88
C LYS A 213 7.93 17.31 -28.20
N ASP A 214 7.13 17.64 -29.22
CA ASP A 214 7.65 17.85 -30.57
C ASP A 214 8.16 19.28 -30.77
N LEU A 215 7.67 20.25 -29.96
CA LEU A 215 7.94 21.68 -30.14
C LEU A 215 8.66 22.33 -28.97
N ASP A 216 8.78 21.63 -27.83
CA ASP A 216 9.38 22.14 -26.59
C ASP A 216 8.73 23.46 -26.10
N LEU A 217 7.41 23.60 -26.35
CA LEU A 217 6.63 24.76 -25.92
C LEU A 217 5.83 24.43 -24.66
N PRO A 218 5.85 25.28 -23.62
CA PRO A 218 5.19 24.99 -22.37
C PRO A 218 3.66 25.14 -22.49
N VAL A 219 2.96 24.24 -21.78
CA VAL A 219 1.53 24.33 -21.52
C VAL A 219 1.33 24.52 -20.02
N LEU A 220 0.73 25.65 -19.63
CA LEU A 220 0.39 25.94 -18.23
C LEU A 220 -1.11 25.78 -18.04
N CYS A 221 -1.52 25.01 -17.04
CA CYS A 221 -2.91 24.76 -16.69
C CYS A 221 -3.21 25.27 -15.28
N PHE A 222 -4.17 26.19 -15.15
CA PHE A 222 -4.64 26.73 -13.88
C PHE A 222 -6.07 26.24 -13.60
N GLY A 223 -6.22 25.36 -12.61
CA GLY A 223 -7.52 24.99 -12.05
C GLY A 223 -8.01 26.11 -11.13
N PHE A 224 -9.06 26.84 -11.53
CA PHE A 224 -9.48 28.05 -10.80
C PHE A 224 -10.74 27.88 -9.94
N ARG A 225 -11.37 26.70 -9.99
CA ARG A 225 -12.61 26.33 -9.29
C ARG A 225 -12.70 24.81 -9.19
N ASP A 226 -13.90 24.27 -9.02
CA ASP A 226 -14.14 22.83 -9.14
C ASP A 226 -13.63 22.32 -10.48
N CYS A 227 -12.67 21.41 -10.41
CA CYS A 227 -12.16 20.62 -11.53
C CYS A 227 -12.55 19.15 -11.33
N THR A 228 -13.67 18.87 -10.67
CA THR A 228 -14.12 17.52 -10.37
C THR A 228 -14.83 16.91 -11.58
N GLY A 229 -14.29 15.81 -12.11
CA GLY A 229 -14.92 15.02 -13.18
C GLY A 229 -14.94 15.68 -14.57
N GLY A 230 -15.24 14.87 -15.57
CA GLY A 230 -15.38 15.29 -16.97
C GLY A 230 -14.06 15.45 -17.75
N ALA A 231 -14.16 15.59 -19.06
CA ALA A 231 -13.05 15.71 -19.99
C ALA A 231 -12.25 17.01 -19.80
N GLN A 232 -12.85 18.09 -19.27
CA GLN A 232 -12.10 19.31 -18.92
C GLN A 232 -11.10 19.07 -17.78
N ALA A 233 -11.47 18.23 -16.81
CA ALA A 233 -10.59 17.90 -15.69
C ALA A 233 -9.30 17.20 -16.15
N SER A 234 -9.30 16.56 -17.32
CA SER A 234 -8.10 15.93 -17.89
C SER A 234 -6.98 16.93 -18.20
N PHE A 235 -7.29 18.21 -18.46
CA PHE A 235 -6.28 19.21 -18.79
C PHE A 235 -5.41 19.57 -17.59
N VAL A 236 -6.00 19.53 -16.39
CA VAL A 236 -5.31 19.78 -15.13
C VAL A 236 -4.76 18.48 -14.51
N THR A 237 -4.79 17.35 -15.22
CA THR A 237 -4.13 16.11 -14.80
C THR A 237 -3.15 15.57 -15.85
N HIS A 238 -2.91 16.35 -16.91
CA HIS A 238 -2.04 15.94 -18.00
C HIS A 238 -0.56 15.96 -17.57
N LEU A 239 0.12 14.82 -17.67
CA LEU A 239 1.49 14.60 -17.14
C LEU A 239 2.56 15.56 -17.67
N LEU A 240 2.37 16.13 -18.86
CA LEU A 240 3.31 17.07 -19.49
C LEU A 240 2.87 18.53 -19.41
N ALA A 241 1.69 18.80 -18.87
CA ALA A 241 1.22 20.16 -18.64
C ALA A 241 1.62 20.58 -17.22
N ARG A 242 2.09 21.83 -17.08
CA ARG A 242 2.40 22.40 -15.77
C ARG A 242 1.10 22.81 -15.10
N THR A 243 0.72 22.11 -14.06
CA THR A 243 -0.59 22.21 -13.43
C THR A 243 -0.50 22.96 -12.11
N TYR A 244 -1.27 24.04 -11.98
CA TYR A 244 -1.41 24.82 -10.77
C TYR A 244 -2.88 24.92 -10.40
N TYR A 245 -3.18 24.97 -9.10
CA TYR A 245 -4.54 25.20 -8.62
C TYR A 245 -4.63 26.48 -7.81
N LEU A 246 -5.71 27.24 -7.99
CA LEU A 246 -6.01 28.38 -7.14
C LEU A 246 -6.46 27.86 -5.78
N SER A 247 -6.15 28.62 -4.73
CA SER A 247 -6.63 28.32 -3.37
C SER A 247 -8.16 28.27 -3.32
N GLY A 248 -8.69 27.27 -2.63
CA GLY A 248 -10.13 26.98 -2.58
C GLY A 248 -10.66 26.10 -3.72
N SER A 249 -9.84 25.73 -4.71
CA SER A 249 -10.27 24.91 -5.86
C SER A 249 -10.39 23.43 -5.48
N GLN A 250 -11.37 22.73 -6.06
CA GLN A 250 -11.47 21.28 -5.91
C GLN A 250 -10.74 20.55 -7.05
N ILE A 251 -9.93 19.56 -6.68
CA ILE A 251 -9.11 18.76 -7.59
C ILE A 251 -9.91 17.58 -8.14
N PRO A 252 -9.65 17.17 -9.40
CA PRO A 252 -10.25 15.98 -9.99
C PRO A 252 -9.99 14.73 -9.16
N PHE A 253 -11.01 13.87 -9.06
CA PHE A 253 -10.89 12.52 -8.51
C PHE A 253 -11.53 11.52 -9.48
N ALA A 254 -10.95 10.33 -9.58
CA ALA A 254 -11.44 9.26 -10.45
C ALA A 254 -11.60 7.96 -9.65
N GLY A 255 -12.80 7.37 -9.66
CA GLY A 255 -13.10 6.09 -9.03
C GLY A 255 -14.51 5.62 -9.35
N GLN A 256 -14.75 4.30 -9.34
CA GLN A 256 -16.00 3.69 -9.84
C GLN A 256 -17.28 4.07 -9.07
N LEU A 257 -17.16 4.60 -7.84
CA LEU A 257 -18.29 4.83 -6.91
C LEU A 257 -18.01 5.99 -5.92
N VAL A 258 -17.37 7.05 -6.39
CA VAL A 258 -17.00 8.17 -5.51
C VAL A 258 -18.08 9.24 -5.54
N VAL A 259 -18.84 9.37 -4.45
CA VAL A 259 -19.78 10.48 -4.24
C VAL A 259 -19.04 11.57 -3.46
N GLU A 260 -18.89 12.75 -4.05
CA GLU A 260 -18.15 13.88 -3.48
C GLU A 260 -18.58 14.22 -2.04
N SER A 261 -19.88 14.07 -1.71
CA SER A 261 -20.40 14.32 -0.36
C SER A 261 -19.79 13.40 0.70
N HIS A 262 -19.33 12.21 0.32
CA HIS A 262 -18.69 11.22 1.21
C HIS A 262 -17.17 11.36 1.26
N LEU A 263 -16.57 12.22 0.43
CA LEU A 263 -15.15 12.50 0.50
C LEU A 263 -14.86 13.59 1.54
N PRO A 264 -13.81 13.41 2.34
CA PRO A 264 -13.33 14.45 3.23
C PRO A 264 -12.62 15.55 2.44
N VAL A 265 -12.60 16.78 2.97
CA VAL A 265 -12.09 17.96 2.22
C VAL A 265 -10.58 17.82 1.96
N HIS A 266 -9.85 17.13 2.83
CA HIS A 266 -8.42 16.86 2.65
C HIS A 266 -8.09 16.06 1.37
N SER A 267 -9.04 15.29 0.84
CA SER A 267 -8.85 14.51 -0.39
C SER A 267 -9.32 15.23 -1.65
N THR A 268 -9.88 16.44 -1.53
CA THR A 268 -10.51 17.14 -2.67
C THR A 268 -10.05 18.58 -2.81
N LEU A 269 -9.64 19.26 -1.74
CA LEU A 269 -9.24 20.66 -1.79
C LEU A 269 -7.78 20.84 -2.21
N SER A 270 -7.54 21.76 -3.14
CA SER A 270 -6.20 22.06 -3.66
C SER A 270 -5.22 22.45 -2.57
N ASN A 271 -5.66 23.20 -1.56
CA ASN A 271 -4.83 23.62 -0.44
C ASN A 271 -4.18 22.41 0.28
N TYR A 272 -4.97 21.42 0.72
CA TYR A 272 -4.42 20.23 1.37
C TYR A 272 -3.61 19.35 0.41
N LEU A 273 -4.07 19.22 -0.83
CA LEU A 273 -3.39 18.40 -1.83
C LEU A 273 -2.09 19.02 -2.34
N SER A 274 -1.86 20.31 -2.13
CA SER A 274 -0.63 21.00 -2.54
C SER A 274 0.62 20.50 -1.81
N THR A 275 0.46 19.86 -0.65
CA THR A 275 1.57 19.23 0.08
C THR A 275 1.89 17.82 -0.39
N ASN A 276 1.04 17.22 -1.24
CA ASN A 276 1.23 15.86 -1.73
C ASN A 276 2.04 15.86 -3.03
N PRO A 277 3.27 15.32 -3.03
CA PRO A 277 4.13 15.31 -4.22
C PRO A 277 3.44 14.65 -5.41
N GLY A 278 3.57 15.26 -6.60
CA GLY A 278 3.00 14.74 -7.84
C GLY A 278 1.51 15.04 -8.05
N THR A 279 0.84 15.74 -7.13
CA THR A 279 -0.59 16.10 -7.31
C THR A 279 -0.77 17.34 -8.20
N MET A 280 0.14 18.31 -8.10
CA MET A 280 0.19 19.54 -8.90
C MET A 280 1.61 20.12 -8.84
N ASP A 281 1.97 21.03 -9.74
CA ASP A 281 3.24 21.80 -9.69
C ASP A 281 3.20 22.91 -8.62
N GLY A 282 2.02 23.42 -8.24
CA GLY A 282 1.90 24.31 -7.09
C GLY A 282 0.53 24.93 -6.84
N LEU A 283 0.38 25.52 -5.64
CA LEU A 283 -0.79 26.27 -5.22
C LEU A 283 -0.59 27.77 -5.47
N VAL A 284 -1.57 28.42 -6.11
CA VAL A 284 -1.53 29.86 -6.43
C VAL A 284 -2.67 30.63 -5.77
N LYS A 285 -2.45 31.92 -5.53
CA LYS A 285 -3.44 32.80 -4.91
C LYS A 285 -4.68 32.89 -5.79
N ASN A 286 -5.85 32.93 -5.18
CA ASN A 286 -7.12 33.11 -5.88
C ASN A 286 -7.50 34.60 -5.91
N PRO A 287 -7.36 35.32 -7.03
CA PRO A 287 -7.72 36.75 -7.07
C PRO A 287 -9.22 37.00 -7.26
N PHE A 288 -10.00 35.94 -7.51
CA PHE A 288 -11.45 36.06 -7.69
C PHE A 288 -12.21 35.94 -6.37
N ASP A 289 -11.59 35.32 -5.36
CA ASP A 289 -12.13 35.11 -4.01
C ASP A 289 -11.14 35.65 -2.98
N ILE A 290 -11.16 36.98 -2.81
CA ILE A 290 -10.31 37.70 -1.85
C ILE A 290 -10.67 37.21 -0.43
N ASP A 291 -9.66 36.96 0.40
CA ASP A 291 -9.73 36.42 1.76
C ASP A 291 -10.04 34.91 1.90
N ILE A 292 -10.09 34.13 0.81
CA ILE A 292 -10.35 32.67 0.92
C ILE A 292 -9.32 31.97 1.80
N ASP A 293 -8.04 32.30 1.65
CA ASP A 293 -6.95 31.71 2.45
C ASP A 293 -7.05 32.13 3.92
N GLU A 294 -7.43 33.38 4.21
CA GLU A 294 -7.63 33.87 5.58
C GLU A 294 -8.78 33.14 6.27
N LYS A 295 -9.92 32.99 5.58
CA LYS A 295 -11.09 32.27 6.12
C LYS A 295 -10.85 30.77 6.24
N LEU A 296 -10.06 30.18 5.34
CA LEU A 296 -9.64 28.78 5.47
C LEU A 296 -8.74 28.60 6.70
N LEU A 297 -7.81 29.53 6.96
CA LEU A 297 -6.97 29.54 8.16
C LEU A 297 -7.76 29.75 9.46
N GLU A 298 -8.87 30.49 9.42
CA GLU A 298 -9.79 30.62 10.56
C GLU A 298 -10.45 29.28 10.93
N ILE A 299 -10.71 28.41 9.94
CA ILE A 299 -11.30 27.08 10.14
C ILE A 299 -10.22 26.06 10.52
N ASP A 300 -9.11 26.06 9.80
CA ASP A 300 -7.95 25.19 10.04
C ASP A 300 -6.64 25.99 9.93
N PRO A 301 -6.02 26.38 11.06
CA PRO A 301 -4.76 27.13 11.07
C PRO A 301 -3.57 26.40 10.41
N GLN A 302 -3.69 25.10 10.16
CA GLN A 302 -2.64 24.29 9.51
C GLN A 302 -2.82 24.16 8.00
N ILE A 303 -3.89 24.72 7.43
CA ILE A 303 -4.14 24.58 6.00
C ILE A 303 -3.05 25.28 5.17
N PRO A 304 -2.47 24.63 4.15
CA PRO A 304 -1.49 25.26 3.27
C PRO A 304 -2.12 26.43 2.50
N VAL A 305 -1.40 27.54 2.39
CA VAL A 305 -1.84 28.76 1.68
C VAL A 305 -0.89 29.10 0.55
N ALA A 306 -1.42 29.73 -0.50
CA ALA A 306 -0.65 30.04 -1.68
C ALA A 306 0.38 31.16 -1.43
N LYS A 307 1.61 30.92 -1.86
CA LYS A 307 2.71 31.91 -1.78
C LYS A 307 2.79 32.79 -3.02
N PHE A 308 2.55 32.20 -4.19
CA PHE A 308 2.75 32.85 -5.49
C PHE A 308 1.43 33.27 -6.15
N SER A 309 1.47 34.34 -6.94
CA SER A 309 0.36 34.73 -7.81
C SER A 309 0.43 34.02 -9.17
N VAL A 310 -0.69 34.02 -9.90
CA VAL A 310 -0.75 33.47 -11.26
C VAL A 310 0.22 34.20 -12.19
N GLU A 311 0.33 35.51 -12.08
CA GLU A 311 1.23 36.34 -12.88
C GLU A 311 2.70 36.03 -12.62
N GLU A 312 3.08 35.78 -11.37
CA GLU A 312 4.44 35.38 -10.99
C GLU A 312 4.81 34.02 -11.60
N ILE A 313 3.90 33.04 -11.55
CA ILE A 313 4.11 31.71 -12.14
C ILE A 313 4.24 31.81 -13.66
N ILE A 314 3.33 32.53 -14.34
CA ILE A 314 3.41 32.71 -15.79
C ILE A 314 4.73 33.40 -16.16
N SER A 315 5.13 34.46 -15.44
CA SER A 315 6.38 35.18 -15.72
C SER A 315 7.62 34.30 -15.56
N ARG A 316 7.69 33.49 -14.50
CA ARG A 316 8.83 32.59 -14.24
C ARG A 316 8.97 31.47 -15.27
N VAL A 317 7.85 30.89 -15.70
CA VAL A 317 7.86 29.82 -16.71
C VAL A 317 8.20 30.39 -18.08
N LEU A 318 7.70 31.58 -18.43
CA LEU A 318 7.94 32.19 -19.74
C LEU A 318 9.30 32.89 -19.89
N SER A 319 9.92 33.32 -18.78
CA SER A 319 11.29 33.88 -18.76
C SER A 319 12.38 32.81 -18.89
N GLY A 320 12.03 31.53 -18.79
CA GLY A 320 12.99 30.44 -18.80
C GLY A 320 13.81 30.32 -17.51
N GLU A 321 13.48 31.10 -16.46
CA GLU A 321 14.03 30.92 -15.11
C GLU A 321 13.65 29.56 -14.51
N TYR A 322 12.63 28.91 -15.07
CA TYR A 322 12.29 27.52 -14.79
C TYR A 322 12.94 26.58 -15.82
N GLN A 323 14.22 26.27 -15.63
CA GLN A 323 14.80 25.03 -16.15
C GLN A 323 14.01 23.85 -15.60
N LEU A 324 13.94 22.75 -16.36
CA LEU A 324 13.41 21.45 -15.92
C LEU A 324 13.93 21.12 -14.50
N SER A 325 13.17 21.49 -13.47
CA SER A 325 13.30 20.94 -12.13
C SER A 325 12.58 19.59 -12.15
N ILE A 326 13.17 18.64 -12.88
CA ILE A 326 13.43 17.38 -12.22
C ILE A 326 14.55 17.75 -11.24
N GLU A 327 14.17 17.92 -9.97
CA GLU A 327 14.99 18.16 -8.78
C GLU A 327 15.38 19.62 -8.47
N ASP A 328 14.75 20.19 -7.42
CA ASP A 328 15.41 20.57 -6.15
C ASP A 328 14.43 21.24 -5.17
N GLU A 329 13.38 20.51 -4.79
CA GLU A 329 12.85 20.49 -3.42
C GLU A 329 12.05 19.19 -3.20
N VAL A 330 12.56 18.08 -3.74
CA VAL A 330 12.69 16.93 -2.84
C VAL A 330 13.66 17.48 -1.81
N GLN A 331 13.18 17.82 -0.62
CA GLN A 331 14.05 17.97 0.54
C GLN A 331 15.04 16.83 0.38
N ALA A 332 16.33 17.12 0.08
CA ALA A 332 17.26 16.07 -0.30
C ALA A 332 17.16 15.05 0.81
N TYR A 333 16.41 13.97 0.55
CA TYR A 333 16.12 12.98 1.56
C TYR A 333 17.49 12.45 1.78
N SER A 334 18.03 12.75 2.96
CA SER A 334 19.43 12.54 3.24
C SER A 334 19.78 11.16 2.73
N THR A 335 20.62 11.08 1.69
CA THR A 335 21.15 9.80 1.22
C THR A 335 22.00 9.17 2.30
N GLN A 336 22.36 9.94 3.33
CA GLN A 336 22.78 9.45 4.63
C GLN A 336 21.53 9.07 5.44
N GLU A 337 21.16 7.79 5.38
CA GLU A 337 20.43 7.21 6.50
C GLU A 337 21.32 7.29 7.74
N ASN A 338 21.06 8.28 8.59
CA ASN A 338 21.61 8.28 9.94
C ASN A 338 20.83 7.24 10.73
N LEU A 339 21.29 5.99 10.68
CA LEU A 339 20.84 4.95 11.60
C LEU A 339 21.11 5.45 13.02
N HIS A 340 20.05 5.67 13.79
CA HIS A 340 20.15 6.20 15.15
C HIS A 340 20.70 5.11 16.09
N VAL A 341 22.00 5.15 16.35
CA VAL A 341 22.64 4.23 17.29
C VAL A 341 22.40 4.74 18.72
N GLY A 342 21.26 4.37 19.29
CA GLY A 342 20.84 4.71 20.65
C GLY A 342 20.39 3.47 21.41
N GLU A 343 20.48 3.51 22.74
CA GLU A 343 19.93 2.48 23.61
C GLU A 343 18.41 2.38 23.41
N ILE A 344 17.88 1.17 23.27
CA ILE A 344 16.44 0.93 23.14
C ILE A 344 15.92 0.50 24.51
N GLN A 345 15.12 1.36 25.15
CA GLN A 345 14.45 1.06 26.42
C GLN A 345 13.00 0.63 26.19
N ARG A 346 12.32 1.25 25.22
CA ARG A 346 10.93 0.95 24.86
C ARG A 346 10.78 0.69 23.38
N VAL A 347 10.17 -0.45 23.03
CA VAL A 347 9.94 -0.85 21.64
C VAL A 347 8.45 -1.02 21.35
N LEU A 348 8.01 -0.46 20.23
CA LEU A 348 6.70 -0.75 19.65
C LEU A 348 6.77 -2.00 18.77
N ILE A 349 5.94 -2.99 19.08
CA ILE A 349 5.78 -4.21 18.28
C ILE A 349 4.62 -4.01 17.30
N HIS A 350 4.94 -3.76 16.05
CA HIS A 350 3.98 -3.64 14.95
C HIS A 350 3.80 -4.99 14.26
N ALA A 351 3.21 -5.93 15.01
CA ALA A 351 2.94 -7.28 14.55
C ALA A 351 1.70 -7.85 15.24
N ARG A 352 1.24 -9.01 14.80
CA ARG A 352 0.16 -9.78 15.44
C ARG A 352 0.50 -11.26 15.56
N GLY A 353 -0.37 -12.01 16.23
CA GLY A 353 -0.33 -13.47 16.28
C GLY A 353 1.00 -14.03 16.80
N CYS A 354 1.48 -15.13 16.19
CA CYS A 354 2.70 -15.82 16.62
C CYS A 354 3.92 -14.90 16.59
N THR A 355 4.01 -14.05 15.55
CA THR A 355 5.09 -13.07 15.40
C THR A 355 5.11 -12.09 16.56
N ALA A 356 3.96 -11.48 16.90
CA ALA A 356 3.89 -10.57 18.04
C ALA A 356 4.30 -11.26 19.35
N ALA A 357 3.78 -12.46 19.61
CA ALA A 357 4.15 -13.22 20.81
C ALA A 357 5.67 -13.47 20.91
N ARG A 358 6.30 -13.84 19.79
CA ARG A 358 7.76 -14.07 19.72
C ARG A 358 8.57 -12.79 19.97
N LEU A 359 8.12 -11.66 19.42
CA LEU A 359 8.80 -10.37 19.56
C LEU A 359 8.64 -9.77 20.95
N ILE A 360 7.44 -9.86 21.55
CA ILE A 360 7.18 -9.42 22.93
C ILE A 360 8.13 -10.14 23.88
N LEU A 361 8.19 -11.48 23.81
CA LEU A 361 9.09 -12.26 24.66
C LEU A 361 10.56 -11.91 24.41
N GLY A 362 10.97 -11.74 23.15
CA GLY A 362 12.35 -11.36 22.81
C GLY A 362 12.73 -9.98 23.34
N ALA A 363 11.83 -9.00 23.27
CA ALA A 363 12.03 -7.65 23.80
C ALA A 363 12.10 -7.66 25.34
N GLN A 364 11.17 -8.37 25.98
CA GLN A 364 11.15 -8.53 27.44
C GLN A 364 12.40 -9.24 27.97
N ASP A 365 12.90 -10.28 27.27
CA ASP A 365 14.14 -10.98 27.62
C ASP A 365 15.38 -10.09 27.42
N ALA A 366 15.31 -9.11 26.50
CA ALA A 366 16.32 -8.08 26.31
C ALA A 366 16.20 -6.91 27.32
N GLY A 367 15.23 -6.95 28.24
CA GLY A 367 15.02 -5.92 29.26
C GLY A 367 14.28 -4.67 28.78
N MET A 368 13.60 -4.74 27.63
CA MET A 368 12.86 -3.62 27.04
C MET A 368 11.39 -3.62 27.48
N GLU A 369 10.82 -2.43 27.62
CA GLU A 369 9.37 -2.24 27.74
C GLU A 369 8.71 -2.37 26.38
N VAL A 370 7.54 -3.02 26.33
CA VAL A 370 6.84 -3.32 25.08
C VAL A 370 5.58 -2.49 24.94
N VAL A 371 5.42 -1.86 23.78
CA VAL A 371 4.15 -1.28 23.31
C VAL A 371 3.61 -2.17 22.20
N LEU A 372 2.59 -2.97 22.48
CA LEU A 372 1.90 -3.76 21.47
C LEU A 372 0.77 -2.93 20.85
N VAL A 373 0.80 -2.81 19.52
CA VAL A 373 -0.33 -2.28 18.75
C VAL A 373 -1.23 -3.41 18.28
N ALA A 374 -2.55 -3.28 18.49
CA ALA A 374 -3.53 -4.30 18.11
C ALA A 374 -4.77 -3.68 17.47
N SER A 375 -5.33 -4.35 16.46
CA SER A 375 -6.62 -4.01 15.85
C SER A 375 -7.78 -4.39 16.79
N ASP A 376 -9.00 -3.94 16.47
CA ASP A 376 -10.18 -4.22 17.32
C ASP A 376 -10.37 -5.73 17.59
N PRO A 377 -10.21 -6.64 16.60
CA PRO A 377 -10.30 -8.09 16.83
C PRO A 377 -9.14 -8.70 17.63
N ASP A 378 -7.97 -8.04 17.67
CA ASP A 378 -6.76 -8.59 18.30
C ASP A 378 -6.53 -8.03 19.72
N MET A 379 -7.40 -7.16 20.24
CA MET A 379 -7.29 -6.59 21.60
C MET A 379 -7.32 -7.63 22.72
N GLU A 380 -7.97 -8.78 22.48
CA GLU A 380 -8.06 -9.90 23.42
C GLU A 380 -7.21 -11.11 22.96
N SER A 381 -6.27 -10.89 22.03
CA SER A 381 -5.42 -11.95 21.49
C SER A 381 -4.39 -12.44 22.51
N TYR A 382 -3.86 -13.65 22.30
CA TYR A 382 -2.81 -14.21 23.17
C TYR A 382 -1.57 -13.29 23.33
N PRO A 383 -1.05 -12.62 22.28
CA PRO A 383 0.02 -11.64 22.46
C PRO A 383 -0.30 -10.55 23.50
N ALA A 384 -1.55 -10.09 23.59
CA ALA A 384 -1.96 -9.10 24.58
C ALA A 384 -1.86 -9.62 26.02
N THR A 385 -2.00 -10.93 26.24
CA THR A 385 -1.90 -11.53 27.59
C THR A 385 -0.46 -11.70 28.07
N LEU A 386 0.53 -11.55 27.18
CA LEU A 386 1.96 -11.63 27.50
C LEU A 386 2.54 -10.32 28.06
N LEU A 387 1.79 -9.23 27.97
CA LEU A 387 2.23 -7.91 28.42
C LEU A 387 2.34 -7.87 29.94
N LYS A 388 3.47 -7.35 30.43
CA LYS A 388 3.74 -7.11 31.84
C LYS A 388 3.10 -5.80 32.29
N LYS A 389 3.23 -5.48 33.57
CA LYS A 389 2.67 -4.26 34.16
C LYS A 389 3.27 -2.98 33.56
N GLU A 390 4.53 -3.07 33.15
CA GLU A 390 5.31 -2.00 32.54
C GLU A 390 5.02 -1.83 31.03
N ASP A 391 4.43 -2.86 30.42
CA ASP A 391 4.08 -2.86 29.00
C ASP A 391 2.74 -2.17 28.73
N ARG A 392 2.49 -1.81 27.46
CA ARG A 392 1.28 -1.11 27.00
C ARG A 392 0.63 -1.86 25.85
N LEU A 393 -0.69 -2.04 25.94
CA LEU A 393 -1.54 -2.42 24.81
C LEU A 393 -2.24 -1.18 24.26
N VAL A 394 -2.07 -0.91 22.97
CA VAL A 394 -2.72 0.23 22.30
C VAL A 394 -3.54 -0.24 21.12
N CYS A 395 -4.82 0.13 21.13
CA CYS A 395 -5.71 -0.12 20.00
C CYS A 395 -5.35 0.82 18.83
N ILE A 396 -5.06 0.25 17.66
CA ILE A 396 -4.90 0.99 16.39
C ILE A 396 -6.23 1.25 15.69
N GLY A 397 -7.26 0.48 16.04
CA GLY A 397 -8.61 0.54 15.47
C GLY A 397 -8.73 -0.21 14.14
N GLY A 398 -9.98 -0.50 13.75
CA GLY A 398 -10.31 -1.14 12.48
C GLY A 398 -10.34 -2.66 12.57
N ASN A 399 -11.08 -3.30 11.65
CA ASN A 399 -11.26 -4.75 11.60
C ASN A 399 -10.47 -5.39 10.45
N THR A 400 -10.16 -4.62 9.41
CA THR A 400 -9.43 -5.11 8.24
C THR A 400 -7.94 -4.72 8.31
N PRO A 401 -7.04 -5.46 7.63
CA PRO A 401 -5.63 -5.06 7.53
C PRO A 401 -5.43 -3.62 7.04
N GLN A 402 -6.21 -3.16 6.06
CA GLN A 402 -6.12 -1.82 5.46
C GLN A 402 -6.43 -0.71 6.48
N GLU A 403 -7.45 -0.91 7.32
CA GLU A 403 -7.84 0.04 8.36
C GLU A 403 -6.85 0.05 9.54
N SER A 404 -6.12 -1.06 9.74
CA SER A 404 -5.34 -1.34 10.95
C SER A 404 -3.83 -1.47 10.66
N TYR A 405 -3.30 -2.69 10.54
CA TYR A 405 -1.85 -2.95 10.45
C TYR A 405 -1.16 -2.40 9.19
N LEU A 406 -1.88 -2.11 8.10
CA LEU A 406 -1.34 -1.45 6.91
C LEU A 406 -1.41 0.08 6.99
N ASN A 407 -2.06 0.63 8.02
CA ASN A 407 -2.10 2.06 8.27
C ASN A 407 -0.86 2.50 9.07
N GLY A 408 0.28 2.61 8.36
CA GLY A 408 1.57 2.94 8.97
C GLY A 408 1.56 4.27 9.73
N MET A 409 0.83 5.28 9.27
CA MET A 409 0.75 6.57 9.95
C MET A 409 0.07 6.46 11.32
N SER A 410 -0.98 5.64 11.46
CA SER A 410 -1.60 5.40 12.78
C SER A 410 -0.59 4.79 13.77
N VAL A 411 0.23 3.86 13.30
CA VAL A 411 1.28 3.24 14.13
C VAL A 411 2.35 4.25 14.53
N ILE A 412 2.78 5.10 13.61
CA ILE A 412 3.74 6.19 13.89
C ILE A 412 3.16 7.18 14.92
N ARG A 413 1.89 7.58 14.81
CA ARG A 413 1.25 8.45 15.80
C ARG A 413 1.17 7.82 17.19
N ILE A 414 0.96 6.50 17.26
CA ILE A 414 1.00 5.78 18.53
C ILE A 414 2.43 5.71 19.06
N ALA A 415 3.42 5.46 18.21
CA ALA A 415 4.83 5.47 18.58
C ALA A 415 5.24 6.82 19.20
N GLU A 416 4.82 7.94 18.59
CA GLU A 416 5.05 9.29 19.11
C GLU A 416 4.39 9.52 20.47
N GLN A 417 3.14 9.08 20.65
CA GLN A 417 2.38 9.28 21.88
C GLN A 417 2.88 8.41 23.05
N GLU A 418 3.36 7.21 22.74
CA GLU A 418 3.90 6.27 23.73
C GLU A 418 5.41 6.45 23.95
N GLU A 419 6.01 7.45 23.28
CA GLU A 419 7.42 7.85 23.41
C GLU A 419 8.37 6.65 23.27
N VAL A 420 8.18 5.86 22.21
CA VAL A 420 9.00 4.66 21.97
C VAL A 420 10.33 5.02 21.29
N ASP A 421 11.37 4.25 21.55
CA ASP A 421 12.69 4.46 20.91
C ASP A 421 12.75 3.78 19.53
N ALA A 422 12.08 2.63 19.41
CA ALA A 422 12.18 1.76 18.25
C ALA A 422 10.84 1.14 17.85
N ILE A 423 10.71 0.82 16.56
CA ILE A 423 9.57 0.10 15.99
C ILE A 423 10.09 -1.20 15.37
N HIS A 424 9.59 -2.34 15.85
CA HIS A 424 9.81 -3.64 15.21
C HIS A 424 8.60 -3.97 14.32
N PRO A 425 8.77 -4.04 12.98
CA PRO A 425 7.65 -4.18 12.05
C PRO A 425 7.14 -5.62 11.88
N GLY A 426 7.66 -6.56 12.69
CA GLY A 426 7.42 -7.99 12.55
C GLY A 426 7.65 -8.58 11.16
N ILE A 427 6.67 -9.39 10.73
CA ILE A 427 6.70 -10.21 9.51
C ILE A 427 5.39 -9.96 8.76
N GLY A 428 5.48 -9.63 7.47
CA GLY A 428 4.32 -9.21 6.67
C GLY A 428 3.93 -7.75 6.91
N PHE A 429 2.73 -7.36 6.49
CA PHE A 429 2.25 -5.96 6.54
C PHE A 429 3.28 -4.97 5.95
N LEU A 430 3.78 -4.03 6.76
CA LEU A 430 4.70 -2.99 6.33
C LEU A 430 6.18 -3.32 6.59
N SER A 431 6.52 -4.54 7.03
CA SER A 431 7.90 -4.95 7.33
C SER A 431 8.86 -4.93 6.14
N GLU A 432 8.34 -5.03 4.92
CA GLU A 432 9.13 -4.92 3.69
C GLU A 432 8.82 -3.62 2.93
N SER A 433 8.15 -2.65 3.56
CA SER A 433 7.85 -1.35 2.94
C SER A 433 9.02 -0.37 3.15
N PRO A 434 9.77 -0.01 2.09
CA PRO A 434 10.87 0.96 2.21
C PRO A 434 10.33 2.34 2.61
N HIS A 435 9.13 2.68 2.13
CA HIS A 435 8.45 3.93 2.48
C HIS A 435 8.11 4.00 3.99
N TYR A 436 7.58 2.92 4.57
CA TYR A 436 7.29 2.90 6.00
C TYR A 436 8.56 2.98 6.85
N ALA A 437 9.61 2.24 6.48
CA ALA A 437 10.90 2.31 7.17
C ALA A 437 11.50 3.72 7.12
N ARG A 438 11.36 4.41 5.99
CA ARG A 438 11.80 5.80 5.82
C ARG A 438 11.05 6.74 6.76
N ILE A 439 9.71 6.69 6.76
CA ILE A 439 8.91 7.57 7.63
C ILE A 439 9.22 7.31 9.10
N CYS A 440 9.36 6.05 9.53
CA CYS A 440 9.75 5.74 10.91
C CYS A 440 11.07 6.44 11.30
N ARG A 441 12.08 6.38 10.43
CA ARG A 441 13.38 7.03 10.64
C ARG A 441 13.30 8.56 10.62
N GLU A 442 12.51 9.14 9.72
CA GLU A 442 12.29 10.60 9.64
C GLU A 442 11.58 11.16 10.87
N HIS A 443 10.73 10.37 11.52
CA HIS A 443 10.10 10.69 12.80
C HIS A 443 10.99 10.39 14.01
N GLY A 444 12.25 9.99 13.79
CA GLY A 444 13.24 9.76 14.85
C GLY A 444 13.19 8.38 15.51
N PHE A 445 12.39 7.44 15.00
CA PHE A 445 12.33 6.08 15.53
C PHE A 445 13.39 5.17 14.93
N ASN A 446 13.95 4.30 15.75
CA ASN A 446 14.75 3.19 15.28
C ASN A 446 13.87 2.12 14.62
N PHE A 447 13.85 2.10 13.28
CA PHE A 447 13.26 1.00 12.54
C PHE A 447 14.14 -0.25 12.63
N ILE A 448 13.65 -1.28 13.32
CA ILE A 448 14.37 -2.54 13.51
C ILE A 448 14.25 -3.38 12.24
N GLY A 449 15.18 -3.14 11.32
CA GLY A 449 15.22 -3.75 10.00
C GLY A 449 16.36 -3.15 9.16
N PRO A 450 16.50 -3.60 7.91
CA PRO A 450 17.55 -3.13 7.03
C PRO A 450 17.38 -1.66 6.63
N ARG A 451 18.41 -1.13 5.98
CA ARG A 451 18.40 0.20 5.35
C ARG A 451 17.30 0.30 4.29
N VAL A 452 16.70 1.47 4.13
CA VAL A 452 15.68 1.72 3.10
C VAL A 452 16.23 1.39 1.72
N ALA A 453 17.49 1.75 1.44
CA ALA A 453 18.15 1.41 0.19
C ALA A 453 18.24 -0.12 -0.06
N ASN A 454 18.44 -0.91 1.00
CA ASN A 454 18.46 -2.37 0.90
C ASN A 454 17.06 -2.90 0.58
N MET A 455 16.03 -2.33 1.22
CA MET A 455 14.63 -2.67 0.99
C MET A 455 14.18 -2.27 -0.42
N ASP A 456 14.56 -1.10 -0.92
CA ASP A 456 14.26 -0.64 -2.28
C ASP A 456 14.95 -1.52 -3.35
N ARG A 457 16.25 -1.83 -3.12
CA ARG A 457 17.05 -2.62 -4.08
C ARG A 457 16.62 -4.09 -4.15
N MET A 458 16.23 -4.67 -3.02
CA MET A 458 15.90 -6.09 -2.93
C MET A 458 14.40 -6.39 -2.91
N GLY A 459 13.57 -5.45 -2.48
CA GLY A 459 12.11 -5.58 -2.48
C GLY A 459 11.50 -5.47 -3.87
N ASN A 460 12.13 -4.73 -4.79
CA ASN A 460 11.77 -4.79 -6.21
C ASN A 460 12.49 -5.96 -6.87
N LYS A 461 11.71 -6.92 -7.38
CA LYS A 461 12.22 -8.15 -7.98
C LYS A 461 13.13 -7.90 -9.19
N SER A 462 12.84 -6.90 -10.03
CA SER A 462 13.69 -6.58 -11.17
C SER A 462 15.06 -6.09 -10.73
N ASN A 463 15.10 -5.19 -9.73
CA ASN A 463 16.35 -4.68 -9.15
C ASN A 463 17.16 -5.79 -8.45
N ALA A 464 16.48 -6.69 -7.73
CA ALA A 464 17.10 -7.85 -7.08
C ALA A 464 17.74 -8.80 -8.11
N ILE A 465 17.00 -9.13 -9.18
CA ILE A 465 17.48 -10.00 -10.26
C ILE A 465 18.65 -9.34 -11.03
N ALA A 466 18.57 -8.04 -11.32
CA ALA A 466 19.65 -7.30 -11.95
C ALA A 466 20.92 -7.30 -11.07
N THR A 467 20.77 -7.08 -9.77
CA THR A 467 21.87 -7.14 -8.79
C THR A 467 22.50 -8.53 -8.78
N ALA A 468 21.71 -9.60 -8.72
CA ALA A 468 22.20 -10.97 -8.78
C ALA A 468 22.94 -11.27 -10.10
N LYS A 469 22.39 -10.87 -11.26
CA LYS A 469 23.04 -11.03 -12.57
C LYS A 469 24.39 -10.30 -12.63
N ASN A 470 24.47 -9.07 -12.11
CA ASN A 470 25.72 -8.30 -12.08
C ASN A 470 26.81 -9.00 -11.26
N LEU A 471 26.43 -9.66 -10.16
CA LEU A 471 27.32 -10.48 -9.33
C LEU A 471 27.61 -11.88 -9.93
N LYS A 472 27.10 -12.16 -11.14
CA LYS A 472 27.19 -13.46 -11.82
C LYS A 472 26.56 -14.60 -10.99
N ILE A 473 25.56 -14.28 -10.18
CA ILE A 473 24.73 -15.26 -9.48
C ILE A 473 23.67 -15.74 -10.47
N PRO A 474 23.54 -17.06 -10.71
CA PRO A 474 22.53 -17.58 -11.62
C PRO A 474 21.12 -17.21 -11.14
N VAL A 475 20.28 -16.74 -12.06
CA VAL A 475 18.85 -16.47 -11.82
C VAL A 475 18.01 -17.36 -12.73
N VAL A 476 16.75 -17.58 -12.38
CA VAL A 476 15.85 -18.35 -13.25
C VAL A 476 15.70 -17.59 -14.58
N PRO A 477 15.83 -18.27 -15.74
CA PRO A 477 15.58 -17.63 -17.03
C PRO A 477 14.18 -17.04 -17.07
N GLY A 478 14.06 -15.79 -17.50
CA GLY A 478 12.81 -15.04 -17.40
C GLY A 478 12.85 -13.73 -18.17
N SER A 479 11.78 -12.93 -18.07
CA SER A 479 11.71 -11.61 -18.67
C SER A 479 12.71 -10.65 -18.02
N ASP A 480 13.38 -9.81 -18.82
CA ASP A 480 14.32 -8.80 -18.32
C ASP A 480 13.64 -7.60 -17.65
N GLY A 481 12.31 -7.57 -17.63
CA GLY A 481 11.48 -6.53 -17.03
C GLY A 481 10.02 -6.96 -16.92
N ALA A 482 9.20 -6.03 -16.41
CA ALA A 482 7.75 -6.21 -16.35
C ALA A 482 7.17 -6.21 -17.77
N LEU A 483 6.17 -7.07 -17.97
CA LEU A 483 5.44 -7.23 -19.20
C LEU A 483 4.00 -6.76 -18.95
N MET A 484 3.53 -5.85 -19.80
CA MET A 484 2.17 -5.30 -19.73
C MET A 484 1.29 -5.78 -20.90
N ASP A 485 1.92 -6.15 -22.01
CA ASP A 485 1.24 -6.57 -23.23
C ASP A 485 1.31 -8.10 -23.42
N PRO A 486 0.16 -8.81 -23.56
CA PRO A 486 0.13 -10.24 -23.78
C PRO A 486 0.87 -10.70 -25.04
N ALA A 487 0.92 -9.88 -26.11
CA ALA A 487 1.61 -10.26 -27.35
C ALA A 487 3.13 -10.21 -27.18
N GLN A 488 3.66 -9.14 -26.56
CA GLN A 488 5.07 -9.08 -26.16
C GLN A 488 5.43 -10.22 -25.19
N ALA A 489 4.56 -10.48 -24.21
CA ALA A 489 4.76 -11.57 -23.25
C ALA A 489 4.81 -12.95 -23.93
N MET A 490 4.04 -13.18 -24.99
CA MET A 490 4.07 -14.43 -25.76
C MET A 490 5.41 -14.66 -26.47
N ILE A 491 6.04 -13.60 -26.97
CA ILE A 491 7.37 -13.69 -27.60
C ILE A 491 8.38 -14.18 -26.56
N VAL A 492 8.41 -13.52 -25.39
CA VAL A 492 9.30 -13.89 -24.28
C VAL A 492 8.99 -15.30 -23.76
N ALA A 493 7.71 -15.68 -23.65
CA ALA A 493 7.31 -17.03 -23.25
C ALA A 493 7.81 -18.10 -24.24
N SER A 494 7.83 -17.79 -25.53
CA SER A 494 8.32 -18.67 -26.58
C SER A 494 9.84 -18.84 -26.53
N GLU A 495 10.58 -17.77 -26.20
CA GLU A 495 12.03 -17.80 -25.99
C GLU A 495 12.43 -18.63 -24.75
N ILE A 496 11.68 -18.48 -23.65
CA ILE A 496 11.86 -19.28 -22.42
C ILE A 496 11.48 -20.76 -22.66
N GLY A 497 10.45 -20.98 -23.47
CA GLY A 497 9.85 -22.27 -23.77
C GLY A 497 8.91 -22.77 -22.68
N PHE A 498 7.74 -23.29 -23.08
CA PHE A 498 6.73 -23.81 -22.17
C PHE A 498 7.17 -25.11 -21.47
N PRO A 499 6.66 -25.40 -20.25
CA PRO A 499 5.79 -24.54 -19.43
C PRO A 499 6.52 -23.30 -18.89
N VAL A 500 5.78 -22.19 -18.77
CA VAL A 500 6.25 -20.92 -18.21
C VAL A 500 5.45 -20.57 -16.96
N LEU A 501 6.06 -19.81 -16.07
CA LEU A 501 5.46 -19.33 -14.82
C LEU A 501 5.22 -17.83 -14.93
N ILE A 502 3.97 -17.39 -14.77
CA ILE A 502 3.60 -15.98 -14.70
C ILE A 502 3.59 -15.56 -13.23
N LYS A 503 4.21 -14.43 -12.90
CA LYS A 503 4.26 -13.87 -11.53
C LYS A 503 3.92 -12.38 -11.53
N ALA A 504 3.07 -11.93 -10.61
CA ALA A 504 2.85 -10.51 -10.38
C ALA A 504 4.04 -9.84 -9.67
N ALA A 505 4.36 -8.60 -10.04
CA ALA A 505 5.47 -7.82 -9.50
C ALA A 505 5.42 -7.61 -7.98
N HIS A 506 4.21 -7.37 -7.47
CA HIS A 506 3.95 -7.05 -6.05
C HIS A 506 3.20 -8.20 -5.35
N GLY A 507 3.20 -9.40 -5.94
CA GLY A 507 2.56 -10.58 -5.36
C GLY A 507 3.43 -11.24 -4.31
N GLY A 508 2.94 -11.33 -3.06
CA GLY A 508 3.59 -12.04 -1.95
C GLY A 508 2.77 -13.24 -1.46
N GLY A 509 3.43 -14.23 -0.83
CA GLY A 509 2.76 -15.34 -0.14
C GLY A 509 1.98 -16.31 -1.04
N GLY A 510 2.44 -16.49 -2.29
CA GLY A 510 1.87 -17.46 -3.25
C GLY A 510 0.66 -16.97 -4.05
N LYS A 511 0.21 -15.71 -3.87
CA LYS A 511 -0.86 -15.09 -4.66
C LYS A 511 -0.28 -14.41 -5.90
N GLY A 512 -0.99 -14.48 -7.04
CA GLY A 512 -0.54 -13.88 -8.31
C GLY A 512 0.54 -14.69 -9.04
N ILE A 513 0.53 -16.02 -8.88
CA ILE A 513 1.46 -16.96 -9.52
C ILE A 513 0.67 -18.04 -10.25
N GLU A 514 0.92 -18.25 -11.54
CA GLU A 514 0.26 -19.30 -12.33
C GLU A 514 1.18 -19.96 -13.35
N VAL A 515 1.05 -21.28 -13.51
CA VAL A 515 1.81 -22.06 -14.49
C VAL A 515 1.01 -22.17 -15.76
N VAL A 516 1.61 -21.80 -16.89
CA VAL A 516 1.02 -21.99 -18.21
C VAL A 516 1.77 -23.09 -18.94
N HIS A 517 1.06 -24.18 -19.26
CA HIS A 517 1.61 -25.33 -19.96
C HIS A 517 1.48 -25.23 -21.49
N GLU A 518 0.44 -24.56 -21.97
CA GLU A 518 0.06 -24.54 -23.38
C GLU A 518 0.03 -23.12 -23.93
N VAL A 519 0.59 -22.93 -25.13
CA VAL A 519 0.64 -21.65 -25.84
C VAL A 519 -0.78 -21.07 -26.04
N THR A 520 -1.76 -21.92 -26.36
CA THR A 520 -3.14 -21.52 -26.65
C THR A 520 -3.86 -20.86 -25.48
N LYS A 521 -3.46 -21.16 -24.24
CA LYS A 521 -4.06 -20.61 -23.02
C LYS A 521 -3.30 -19.42 -22.45
N PHE A 522 -2.10 -19.13 -22.96
CA PHE A 522 -1.22 -18.10 -22.38
C PHE A 522 -1.87 -16.71 -22.39
N GLN A 523 -2.42 -16.28 -23.53
CA GLN A 523 -2.96 -14.93 -23.69
C GLN A 523 -4.15 -14.66 -22.74
N SER A 524 -5.03 -15.65 -22.55
CA SER A 524 -6.18 -15.52 -21.65
C SER A 524 -5.75 -15.52 -20.18
N ILE A 525 -4.81 -16.39 -19.79
CA ILE A 525 -4.28 -16.45 -18.43
C ILE A 525 -3.53 -15.16 -18.09
N PHE A 526 -2.64 -14.69 -18.98
CA PHE A 526 -1.89 -13.45 -18.77
C PHE A 526 -2.82 -12.25 -18.59
N SER A 527 -3.82 -12.08 -19.47
CA SER A 527 -4.78 -10.98 -19.37
C SER A 527 -5.59 -11.02 -18.07
N ARG A 528 -6.02 -12.22 -17.65
CA ARG A 528 -6.72 -12.41 -16.38
C ARG A 528 -5.83 -12.04 -15.19
N MET A 529 -4.61 -12.55 -15.15
CA MET A 529 -3.66 -12.26 -14.08
C MET A 529 -3.27 -10.78 -14.01
N PHE A 530 -3.16 -10.09 -15.15
CA PHE A 530 -2.87 -8.67 -15.20
C PHE A 530 -3.98 -7.87 -14.52
N GLN A 531 -5.24 -8.18 -14.83
CA GLN A 531 -6.40 -7.54 -14.20
C GLN A 531 -6.52 -7.89 -12.71
N GLU A 532 -6.26 -9.14 -12.33
CA GLU A 532 -6.22 -9.56 -10.92
C GLU A 532 -5.13 -8.80 -10.14
N ALA A 533 -3.92 -8.66 -10.71
CA ALA A 533 -2.82 -7.93 -10.10
C ALA A 533 -3.13 -6.43 -9.96
N LEU A 534 -3.68 -5.82 -11.02
CA LEU A 534 -4.07 -4.41 -11.01
C LEU A 534 -5.15 -4.13 -9.94
N SER A 535 -6.14 -5.02 -9.81
CA SER A 535 -7.21 -4.90 -8.81
C SER A 535 -6.71 -5.13 -7.38
N ALA A 536 -5.84 -6.13 -7.18
CA ALA A 536 -5.38 -6.52 -5.85
C ALA A 536 -4.25 -5.63 -5.30
N PHE A 537 -3.38 -5.11 -6.18
CA PHE A 537 -2.15 -4.42 -5.78
C PHE A 537 -2.02 -3.01 -6.37
N GLY A 538 -2.99 -2.55 -7.17
CA GLY A 538 -2.91 -1.26 -7.87
C GLY A 538 -1.86 -1.21 -8.99
N ASN A 539 -1.17 -2.33 -9.25
CA ASN A 539 -0.16 -2.47 -10.29
C ASN A 539 -0.36 -3.81 -11.05
N GLY A 540 -0.50 -3.73 -12.37
CA GLY A 540 -0.71 -4.87 -13.26
C GLY A 540 0.58 -5.56 -13.74
N ASP A 541 1.76 -5.08 -13.34
CA ASP A 541 3.04 -5.60 -13.81
C ASP A 541 3.19 -7.12 -13.58
N LEU A 542 3.41 -7.85 -14.67
CA LEU A 542 3.67 -9.30 -14.66
C LEU A 542 5.07 -9.64 -15.16
N TYR A 543 5.64 -10.72 -14.65
CA TYR A 543 6.92 -11.28 -15.07
C TYR A 543 6.74 -12.71 -15.55
N LEU A 544 7.61 -13.13 -16.46
CA LEU A 544 7.70 -14.51 -16.91
C LEU A 544 8.98 -15.14 -16.40
N GLU A 545 8.87 -16.36 -15.91
CA GLU A 545 10.01 -17.20 -15.54
C GLU A 545 9.85 -18.60 -16.14
N LYS A 546 10.98 -19.29 -16.33
CA LYS A 546 10.97 -20.71 -16.63
C LYS A 546 10.31 -21.47 -15.48
N TYR A 547 9.32 -22.30 -15.79
CA TYR A 547 8.74 -23.16 -14.77
C TYR A 547 9.69 -24.32 -14.45
N ILE A 548 10.18 -24.36 -13.21
CA ILE A 548 11.00 -25.45 -12.69
C ILE A 548 10.09 -26.39 -11.90
N GLY A 549 9.72 -27.52 -12.51
CA GLY A 549 8.73 -28.42 -11.93
C GLY A 549 9.20 -29.18 -10.69
N SER A 550 10.42 -29.73 -10.69
CA SER A 550 10.95 -30.49 -9.55
C SER A 550 12.11 -29.71 -8.92
N MET A 551 11.80 -28.92 -7.90
CA MET A 551 12.77 -28.09 -7.19
C MET A 551 12.72 -28.29 -5.68
N ARG A 552 13.85 -28.00 -5.03
CA ARG A 552 13.86 -27.67 -3.60
C ARG A 552 13.94 -26.16 -3.43
N HIS A 553 13.10 -25.63 -2.54
CA HIS A 553 13.15 -24.25 -2.10
C HIS A 553 14.13 -24.18 -0.93
N LEU A 554 15.30 -23.59 -1.17
CA LEU A 554 16.37 -23.46 -0.17
C LEU A 554 16.59 -22.00 0.15
N GLU A 555 16.82 -21.69 1.41
CA GLU A 555 17.01 -20.30 1.81
C GLU A 555 18.07 -20.16 2.89
N VAL A 556 18.77 -19.02 2.90
CA VAL A 556 19.88 -18.76 3.82
C VAL A 556 19.49 -17.65 4.77
N GLN A 557 19.47 -17.95 6.07
CA GLN A 557 19.32 -16.93 7.10
C GLN A 557 20.58 -16.10 7.19
N ILE A 558 20.43 -14.78 7.18
CA ILE A 558 21.52 -13.86 7.39
C ILE A 558 21.24 -12.94 8.58
N ILE A 559 22.32 -12.45 9.19
CA ILE A 559 22.31 -11.24 9.99
C ILE A 559 23.64 -10.51 9.79
N ARG A 560 23.59 -9.18 9.62
CA ARG A 560 24.79 -8.36 9.41
C ARG A 560 24.73 -7.10 10.26
N ASP A 561 25.82 -6.80 10.96
CA ASP A 561 25.90 -5.63 11.84
C ASP A 561 26.38 -4.36 11.10
N MET A 562 26.34 -3.22 11.81
CA MET A 562 26.81 -1.93 11.30
C MET A 562 28.34 -1.83 11.16
N HIS A 563 29.08 -2.82 11.64
CA HIS A 563 30.54 -2.92 11.54
C HIS A 563 30.98 -3.75 10.32
N GLY A 564 30.02 -4.25 9.54
CA GLY A 564 30.26 -5.05 8.33
C GLY A 564 30.42 -6.55 8.60
N ASN A 565 30.20 -7.04 9.82
CA ASN A 565 30.29 -8.46 10.14
C ASN A 565 29.01 -9.19 9.75
N SER A 566 29.15 -10.20 8.89
CA SER A 566 28.05 -11.05 8.41
C SER A 566 28.05 -12.41 9.11
N LYS A 567 26.86 -12.93 9.44
CA LYS A 567 26.66 -14.30 9.95
C LYS A 567 25.58 -15.00 9.15
N LEU A 568 25.95 -16.12 8.52
CA LEU A 568 25.03 -16.95 7.73
C LEU A 568 24.58 -18.13 8.61
N LEU A 569 23.35 -18.06 9.11
CA LEU A 569 22.79 -18.95 10.14
C LEU A 569 22.03 -20.14 9.53
N GLY A 570 22.73 -20.86 8.64
CA GLY A 570 22.27 -22.11 8.03
C GLY A 570 21.42 -21.94 6.79
N ILE A 571 21.20 -23.09 6.14
CA ILE A 571 20.26 -23.25 5.04
C ILE A 571 19.01 -23.92 5.58
N ARG A 572 17.84 -23.33 5.35
CA ARG A 572 16.54 -23.97 5.58
C ARG A 572 16.02 -24.56 4.27
N ASP A 573 15.34 -25.69 4.39
CA ASP A 573 14.57 -26.30 3.32
C ASP A 573 13.09 -26.06 3.59
N CYS A 574 12.47 -25.30 2.69
CA CYS A 574 11.08 -24.89 2.78
C CYS A 574 10.25 -25.52 1.66
N SER A 575 10.67 -26.68 1.13
CA SER A 575 10.05 -27.28 -0.06
C SER A 575 8.68 -27.90 0.19
N VAL A 576 8.28 -28.18 1.43
CA VAL A 576 6.93 -28.68 1.72
C VAL A 576 5.94 -27.51 1.69
N GLN A 577 5.29 -27.34 0.53
CA GLN A 577 4.44 -26.19 0.24
C GLN A 577 3.10 -26.60 -0.35
N ARG A 578 2.04 -25.86 -0.03
CA ARG A 578 0.71 -25.97 -0.66
C ARG A 578 0.35 -24.65 -1.33
N LYS A 579 0.10 -24.66 -2.64
CA LYS A 579 -0.15 -23.43 -3.42
C LYS A 579 0.92 -22.35 -3.19
N TYR A 580 2.19 -22.77 -3.19
CA TYR A 580 3.36 -21.90 -2.94
C TYR A 580 3.43 -21.27 -1.53
N GLN A 581 2.64 -21.78 -0.57
CA GLN A 581 2.74 -21.40 0.85
C GLN A 581 3.47 -22.49 1.63
N LYS A 582 4.51 -22.10 2.39
CA LYS A 582 5.32 -23.00 3.22
C LYS A 582 4.48 -23.55 4.39
N LEU A 583 4.58 -24.85 4.64
CA LEU A 583 3.82 -25.56 5.68
C LEU A 583 4.73 -26.23 6.72
N ILE A 584 5.84 -26.82 6.24
CA ILE A 584 6.88 -27.45 7.04
C ILE A 584 8.23 -26.96 6.54
N GLU A 585 9.04 -26.46 7.46
CA GLU A 585 10.37 -25.95 7.21
C GLU A 585 11.37 -26.69 8.09
N GLU A 586 12.53 -27.02 7.54
CA GLU A 586 13.54 -27.74 8.31
C GLU A 586 14.96 -27.30 8.01
N THR A 587 15.90 -27.67 8.88
CA THR A 587 17.32 -27.58 8.55
C THR A 587 17.59 -28.37 7.28
N ALA A 588 18.21 -27.76 6.27
CA ALA A 588 18.32 -28.42 4.97
C ALA A 588 19.23 -29.67 5.03
N SER A 589 18.72 -30.81 4.55
CA SER A 589 19.42 -32.10 4.59
C SER A 589 19.61 -32.69 3.19
N GLY A 590 20.58 -33.58 3.01
CA GLY A 590 20.79 -34.25 1.71
C GLY A 590 21.19 -33.35 0.53
N ILE A 591 21.58 -32.09 0.76
CA ILE A 591 22.09 -31.19 -0.29
C ILE A 591 23.55 -31.58 -0.62
N PRO A 592 23.90 -31.73 -1.92
CA PRO A 592 25.30 -31.96 -2.32
C PRO A 592 26.22 -30.84 -1.82
N LYS A 593 27.43 -31.20 -1.35
CA LYS A 593 28.40 -30.25 -0.77
C LYS A 593 28.66 -29.04 -1.69
N LYS A 594 28.84 -29.28 -2.99
CA LYS A 594 29.05 -28.22 -4.00
C LYS A 594 27.90 -27.21 -4.05
N ILE A 595 26.65 -27.68 -4.01
CA ILE A 595 25.46 -26.82 -4.04
C ILE A 595 25.37 -26.01 -2.74
N ARG A 596 25.64 -26.65 -1.58
CA ARG A 596 25.69 -25.96 -0.28
C ARG A 596 26.71 -24.83 -0.28
N GLU A 597 27.93 -25.07 -0.77
CA GLU A 597 28.99 -24.05 -0.87
C GLU A 597 28.59 -22.91 -1.81
N GLN A 598 27.95 -23.22 -2.94
CA GLN A 598 27.44 -22.21 -3.87
C GLN A 598 26.37 -21.33 -3.22
N VAL A 599 25.41 -21.92 -2.52
CA VAL A 599 24.33 -21.20 -1.83
C VAL A 599 24.89 -20.20 -0.82
N TYR A 600 25.83 -20.61 0.03
CA TYR A 600 26.46 -19.70 0.98
C TYR A 600 27.24 -18.58 0.30
N ASN A 601 28.09 -18.93 -0.68
CA ASN A 601 28.90 -17.95 -1.42
C ASN A 601 28.04 -16.93 -2.19
N TYR A 602 26.89 -17.34 -2.73
CA TYR A 602 25.98 -16.42 -3.41
C TYR A 602 25.24 -15.50 -2.42
N ALA A 603 24.79 -16.04 -1.28
CA ALA A 603 24.18 -15.24 -0.24
C ALA A 603 25.17 -14.19 0.31
N GLU A 604 26.42 -14.59 0.61
CA GLU A 604 27.48 -13.71 1.11
C GLU A 604 27.80 -12.57 0.13
N LYS A 605 28.04 -12.88 -1.15
CA LYS A 605 28.29 -11.85 -2.18
C LYS A 605 27.17 -10.84 -2.29
N LEU A 606 25.92 -11.31 -2.22
CA LEU A 606 24.76 -10.46 -2.38
C LEU A 606 24.60 -9.51 -1.20
N ILE A 607 24.82 -9.97 0.04
CA ILE A 607 24.70 -9.13 1.24
C ILE A 607 25.85 -8.14 1.39
N GLU A 608 27.05 -8.49 0.91
CA GLU A 608 28.21 -7.59 0.88
C GLU A 608 28.02 -6.47 -0.14
N GLU A 609 27.57 -6.81 -1.36
CA GLU A 609 27.32 -5.84 -2.45
C GLU A 609 26.30 -4.77 -2.07
N ILE A 610 25.27 -5.14 -1.30
CA ILE A 610 24.21 -4.20 -0.89
C ILE A 610 24.45 -3.59 0.49
N ASP A 611 25.60 -3.87 1.13
CA ASP A 611 25.90 -3.45 2.49
C ASP A 611 24.71 -3.73 3.45
N TYR A 612 24.22 -4.97 3.45
CA TYR A 612 23.01 -5.37 4.18
C TYR A 612 23.15 -5.13 5.69
N ILE A 613 22.08 -4.74 6.39
CA ILE A 613 22.07 -4.53 7.85
C ILE A 613 20.84 -5.22 8.46
N GLY A 614 21.00 -5.81 9.64
CA GLY A 614 19.92 -6.50 10.33
C GLY A 614 19.72 -7.93 9.82
N ALA A 615 18.57 -8.52 10.15
CA ALA A 615 18.20 -9.87 9.72
C ALA A 615 17.54 -9.87 8.34
N GLY A 616 17.76 -10.93 7.57
CA GLY A 616 17.14 -11.14 6.26
C GLY A 616 17.27 -12.59 5.82
N THR A 617 16.69 -12.92 4.67
CA THR A 617 16.83 -14.24 4.07
C THR A 617 17.04 -14.13 2.57
N VAL A 618 18.03 -14.87 2.04
CA VAL A 618 18.24 -15.03 0.60
C VAL A 618 17.65 -16.37 0.15
N GLU A 619 16.68 -16.35 -0.75
CA GLU A 619 15.97 -17.53 -1.23
C GLU A 619 16.48 -18.01 -2.59
N PHE A 620 16.55 -19.33 -2.75
CA PHE A 620 17.07 -20.03 -3.92
C PHE A 620 16.17 -21.19 -4.36
N ILE A 621 16.17 -21.43 -5.67
CA ILE A 621 15.61 -22.61 -6.29
C ILE A 621 16.74 -23.58 -6.61
N TYR A 622 16.70 -24.78 -6.04
CA TYR A 622 17.56 -25.89 -6.44
C TYR A 622 16.80 -26.84 -7.37
N ASP A 623 17.10 -26.74 -8.67
CA ASP A 623 16.53 -27.61 -9.69
C ASP A 623 17.12 -29.03 -9.57
N LEU A 624 16.28 -30.01 -9.25
CA LEU A 624 16.69 -31.39 -9.06
C LEU A 624 17.00 -32.12 -10.38
N THR A 625 16.48 -31.62 -11.50
CA THR A 625 16.68 -32.19 -12.84
C THR A 625 18.03 -31.75 -13.38
N GLU A 626 18.25 -30.44 -13.44
CA GLU A 626 19.46 -29.83 -13.99
C GLU A 626 20.61 -29.78 -12.97
N LYS A 627 20.32 -30.02 -11.69
CA LYS A 627 21.26 -29.91 -10.55
C LYS A 627 21.93 -28.54 -10.48
N LYS A 628 21.14 -27.49 -10.74
CA LYS A 628 21.55 -26.08 -10.72
C LYS A 628 20.81 -25.32 -9.63
N ILE A 629 21.49 -24.31 -9.07
CA ILE A 629 20.93 -23.41 -8.07
C ILE A 629 20.69 -22.05 -8.73
N TYR A 630 19.53 -21.44 -8.47
CA TYR A 630 19.15 -20.13 -8.99
C TYR A 630 18.70 -19.24 -7.83
N PHE A 631 19.15 -17.99 -7.80
CA PHE A 631 18.59 -16.96 -6.93
C PHE A 631 17.13 -16.71 -7.32
N MET A 632 16.27 -16.58 -6.30
CA MET A 632 14.84 -16.35 -6.48
C MET A 632 14.42 -14.97 -5.98
N GLU A 633 14.65 -14.70 -4.70
CA GLU A 633 14.34 -13.42 -4.06
C GLU A 633 15.15 -13.25 -2.77
N MET A 634 15.02 -12.08 -2.15
CA MET A 634 15.54 -11.83 -0.81
C MET A 634 14.45 -11.15 0.02
N ASN A 635 14.09 -11.75 1.16
CA ASN A 635 13.19 -11.09 2.09
C ASN A 635 14.01 -10.20 3.03
N THR A 636 13.67 -8.91 3.03
CA THR A 636 14.41 -7.87 3.77
C THR A 636 13.90 -7.71 5.20
N ARG A 637 13.61 -8.84 5.85
CA ARG A 637 12.99 -8.95 7.17
C ARG A 637 13.23 -10.31 7.80
N LEU A 638 12.80 -10.47 9.05
CA LEU A 638 12.65 -11.78 9.69
C LEU A 638 11.59 -12.63 8.94
N GLN A 639 11.72 -13.95 9.02
CA GLN A 639 10.77 -14.90 8.46
C GLN A 639 10.12 -15.77 9.55
N VAL A 640 8.99 -16.40 9.22
CA VAL A 640 8.19 -17.21 10.15
C VAL A 640 9.05 -18.35 10.70
N GLU A 641 9.80 -19.00 9.82
CA GLU A 641 10.65 -20.17 10.03
C GLU A 641 12.05 -19.86 10.62
N HIS A 642 12.32 -18.63 11.06
CA HIS A 642 13.56 -18.27 11.77
C HIS A 642 13.86 -19.17 13.00
N PRO A 643 12.88 -19.70 13.77
CA PRO A 643 13.18 -20.52 14.94
C PRO A 643 13.90 -21.83 14.58
N VAL A 644 13.76 -22.34 13.35
CA VAL A 644 14.54 -23.49 12.88
C VAL A 644 16.05 -23.19 12.96
N SER A 645 16.45 -21.99 12.51
CA SER A 645 17.85 -21.53 12.58
C SER A 645 18.27 -21.28 14.03
N GLU A 646 17.42 -20.63 14.84
CA GLU A 646 17.71 -20.39 16.26
C GLU A 646 18.00 -21.70 17.02
N MET A 647 17.17 -22.73 16.81
CA MET A 647 17.27 -24.00 17.53
C MET A 647 18.55 -24.80 17.22
N VAL A 648 19.06 -24.72 15.98
CA VAL A 648 20.27 -25.47 15.59
C VAL A 648 21.57 -24.70 15.81
N TYR A 649 21.52 -23.36 15.86
CA TYR A 649 22.70 -22.53 16.13
C TYR A 649 22.82 -22.06 17.58
N GLY A 650 21.73 -22.12 18.35
CA GLY A 650 21.70 -21.62 19.72
C GLY A 650 21.80 -20.10 19.80
N VAL A 651 21.27 -19.40 18.80
CA VAL A 651 21.26 -17.94 18.69
C VAL A 651 19.83 -17.42 18.74
N ASP A 652 19.61 -16.28 19.38
CA ASP A 652 18.31 -15.59 19.39
C ASP A 652 18.34 -14.47 18.33
N LEU A 653 17.66 -14.68 17.21
CA LEU A 653 17.64 -13.75 16.09
C LEU A 653 16.90 -12.46 16.41
N VAL A 654 15.83 -12.53 17.20
CA VAL A 654 15.07 -11.35 17.62
C VAL A 654 15.93 -10.46 18.50
N ARG A 655 16.63 -11.05 19.48
CA ARG A 655 17.59 -10.35 20.32
C ARG A 655 18.72 -9.73 19.49
N LEU A 656 19.30 -10.49 18.56
CA LEU A 656 20.35 -9.97 17.68
C LEU A 656 19.86 -8.81 16.80
N GLN A 657 18.60 -8.78 16.37
CA GLN A 657 18.04 -7.63 15.64
C GLN A 657 18.06 -6.36 16.51
N PHE A 658 17.70 -6.47 17.79
CA PHE A 658 17.80 -5.35 18.73
C PHE A 658 19.25 -4.92 18.98
N GLU A 659 20.17 -5.87 19.18
CA GLU A 659 21.58 -5.59 19.40
C GLU A 659 22.22 -4.92 18.15
N VAL A 660 21.98 -5.45 16.96
CA VAL A 660 22.48 -4.85 15.71
C VAL A 660 21.94 -3.43 15.50
N THR A 661 20.66 -3.19 15.80
CA THR A 661 20.05 -1.85 15.67
C THR A 661 20.67 -0.85 16.65
N GLN A 662 21.07 -1.31 17.84
CA GLN A 662 21.80 -0.51 18.84
C GLN A 662 23.31 -0.40 18.54
N GLY A 663 23.78 -0.92 17.41
CA GLY A 663 25.19 -0.81 16.97
C GLY A 663 26.14 -1.81 17.61
N TYR A 664 25.65 -2.86 18.28
CA TYR A 664 26.51 -3.92 18.80
C TYR A 664 27.20 -4.71 17.67
N ASN A 665 28.41 -5.17 17.96
CA ASN A 665 29.25 -5.95 17.05
C ASN A 665 28.96 -7.46 17.22
N ILE A 666 28.67 -8.15 16.12
CA ILE A 666 28.40 -9.60 16.11
C ILE A 666 29.59 -10.44 15.65
N GLY A 667 30.75 -9.84 15.35
CA GLY A 667 31.95 -10.50 14.85
C GLY A 667 32.41 -11.68 15.73
N GLU A 668 32.35 -11.53 17.06
CA GLU A 668 32.74 -12.55 18.04
C GLU A 668 31.64 -13.58 18.35
N LEU A 669 30.46 -13.49 17.71
CA LEU A 669 29.39 -14.46 17.91
C LEU A 669 29.85 -15.88 17.53
N ASP A 670 29.98 -16.78 18.51
CA ASP A 670 30.23 -18.22 18.31
C ASP A 670 28.90 -18.91 18.01
N TYR A 671 28.77 -19.42 16.80
CA TYR A 671 27.60 -20.18 16.36
C TYR A 671 28.08 -21.44 15.64
N LYS A 672 27.56 -22.59 16.07
CA LYS A 672 27.89 -23.89 15.47
C LYS A 672 26.61 -24.65 15.22
N LEU A 673 26.49 -25.18 14.01
CA LEU A 673 25.37 -26.03 13.64
C LEU A 673 25.38 -27.29 14.51
N LYS A 674 24.32 -27.48 15.30
CA LYS A 674 24.13 -28.64 16.17
C LYS A 674 22.77 -29.26 15.89
N GLY A 675 22.78 -30.53 15.47
CA GLY A 675 21.55 -31.30 15.26
C GLY A 675 20.73 -30.83 14.07
N HIS A 676 19.42 -30.98 14.18
CA HIS A 676 18.43 -30.73 13.13
C HIS A 676 17.14 -30.24 13.76
N ALA A 677 16.53 -29.20 13.19
CA ALA A 677 15.24 -28.70 13.61
C ALA A 677 14.20 -28.78 12.49
N ILE A 678 12.95 -29.02 12.86
CA ILE A 678 11.78 -29.02 11.97
C ILE A 678 10.69 -28.16 12.63
N GLU A 679 10.15 -27.22 11.88
CA GLU A 679 9.00 -26.39 12.23
C GLU A 679 7.74 -26.92 11.53
N LEU A 680 6.63 -26.95 12.26
CA LEU A 680 5.29 -27.20 11.75
C LEU A 680 4.45 -25.96 11.94
N ARG A 681 3.84 -25.45 10.86
CA ARG A 681 2.78 -24.44 10.96
C ARG A 681 1.45 -25.11 11.30
N VAL A 682 0.89 -24.77 12.46
CA VAL A 682 -0.44 -25.20 12.87
C VAL A 682 -1.45 -24.14 12.48
N ILE A 683 -2.37 -24.50 11.57
CA ILE A 683 -3.27 -23.56 10.91
C ILE A 683 -4.73 -23.93 11.22
N ALA A 684 -5.58 -22.92 11.43
CA ALA A 684 -7.03 -23.02 11.55
C ALA A 684 -7.64 -23.37 10.19
N GLU A 685 -7.69 -24.64 9.85
CA GLU A 685 -8.25 -25.11 8.59
C GLU A 685 -9.01 -26.41 8.75
N LYS A 686 -10.12 -26.49 8.04
CA LYS A 686 -10.97 -27.66 7.91
C LYS A 686 -10.64 -28.39 6.62
N ILE A 687 -10.52 -29.71 6.73
CA ILE A 687 -10.40 -30.62 5.60
C ILE A 687 -11.81 -31.02 5.17
N GLU A 688 -12.10 -30.86 3.89
CA GLU A 688 -13.34 -31.31 3.24
C GLU A 688 -13.00 -32.13 1.98
N LEU A 689 -13.97 -32.88 1.49
CA LEU A 689 -13.90 -33.52 0.17
C LEU A 689 -14.75 -32.71 -0.79
N ASP A 690 -14.23 -32.41 -1.97
CA ASP A 690 -15.04 -31.86 -3.06
C ASP A 690 -15.89 -32.95 -3.74
N ASP A 691 -16.70 -32.55 -4.73
CA ASP A 691 -17.59 -33.44 -5.48
C ASP A 691 -16.82 -34.54 -6.25
N GLU A 692 -15.52 -34.35 -6.48
CA GLU A 692 -14.62 -35.31 -7.12
C GLU A 692 -13.83 -36.18 -6.11
N ASN A 693 -14.17 -36.12 -4.81
CA ASN A 693 -13.46 -36.75 -3.70
C ASN A 693 -12.00 -36.27 -3.51
N LYS A 694 -11.65 -35.07 -3.96
CA LYS A 694 -10.33 -34.48 -3.70
C LYS A 694 -10.34 -33.67 -2.40
N LEU A 695 -9.19 -33.65 -1.72
CA LEU A 695 -9.02 -32.91 -0.48
C LEU A 695 -9.06 -31.40 -0.73
N ARG A 696 -9.98 -30.73 -0.03
CA ARG A 696 -10.10 -29.27 0.02
C ARG A 696 -9.79 -28.78 1.42
N PHE A 697 -9.08 -27.67 1.51
CA PHE A 697 -8.69 -27.05 2.78
C PHE A 697 -9.29 -25.65 2.85
N ILE A 698 -10.08 -25.39 3.88
CA ILE A 698 -10.85 -24.15 4.04
C ILE A 698 -10.53 -23.55 5.41
N PRO A 699 -10.24 -22.24 5.53
CA PRO A 699 -10.06 -21.60 6.83
C PRO A 699 -11.27 -21.85 7.75
N ASP A 700 -11.01 -22.13 9.03
CA ASP A 700 -12.04 -22.44 10.03
C ASP A 700 -11.94 -21.47 11.23
N PRO A 701 -12.30 -20.18 11.04
CA PRO A 701 -12.29 -19.20 12.12
C PRO A 701 -13.38 -19.53 13.14
N GLY A 702 -13.10 -19.28 14.42
CA GLY A 702 -14.03 -19.62 15.49
C GLY A 702 -13.42 -19.55 16.89
N HIS A 703 -14.23 -19.93 17.88
CA HIS A 703 -13.83 -19.92 19.27
C HIS A 703 -13.02 -21.18 19.61
N VAL A 704 -11.84 -20.99 20.21
CA VAL A 704 -10.97 -22.07 20.66
C VAL A 704 -11.34 -22.46 22.09
N SER A 705 -11.86 -23.67 22.29
CA SER A 705 -12.38 -24.11 23.59
C SER A 705 -11.31 -24.68 24.52
N GLU A 706 -10.32 -25.39 23.97
CA GLU A 706 -9.21 -25.98 24.73
C GLU A 706 -7.93 -25.87 23.91
N VAL A 707 -6.86 -25.39 24.54
CA VAL A 707 -5.51 -25.36 23.99
C VAL A 707 -4.57 -26.00 25.01
N PHE A 708 -3.81 -27.01 24.57
CA PHE A 708 -2.79 -27.62 25.40
C PHE A 708 -1.57 -28.03 24.57
N PHE A 709 -0.41 -27.47 24.96
CA PHE A 709 0.89 -27.82 24.42
C PHE A 709 1.77 -28.44 25.52
N PRO A 710 2.21 -29.70 25.39
CA PRO A 710 3.07 -30.34 26.39
C PRO A 710 4.40 -29.60 26.59
N LYS A 711 4.90 -29.45 27.81
CA LYS A 711 6.27 -28.92 28.02
C LYS A 711 7.32 -29.99 27.69
N LYS A 712 8.23 -29.71 26.75
CA LYS A 712 9.39 -30.56 26.41
C LYS A 712 10.62 -29.70 26.11
N ALA A 713 11.78 -30.10 26.62
CA ALA A 713 13.01 -29.32 26.50
C ALA A 713 13.50 -29.12 25.05
N ASN A 714 13.22 -30.08 24.16
CA ASN A 714 13.63 -30.04 22.76
C ASN A 714 12.53 -29.55 21.82
N VAL A 715 11.40 -29.04 22.35
CA VAL A 715 10.30 -28.50 21.55
C VAL A 715 9.99 -27.09 22.01
N ARG A 716 9.99 -26.16 21.06
CA ARG A 716 9.55 -24.79 21.23
C ARG A 716 8.17 -24.62 20.59
N VAL A 717 7.29 -23.92 21.28
CA VAL A 717 5.99 -23.50 20.73
C VAL A 717 5.92 -21.99 20.74
N ILE A 718 5.51 -21.42 19.62
CA ILE A 718 5.14 -20.02 19.49
C ILE A 718 3.66 -20.02 19.11
N GLN A 719 2.79 -19.53 19.99
CA GLN A 719 1.34 -19.61 19.81
C GLN A 719 0.70 -18.22 19.65
N SER A 720 -0.44 -18.16 18.99
CA SER A 720 -1.28 -16.96 18.84
C SER A 720 -2.64 -17.08 19.55
N VAL A 721 -2.93 -18.24 20.14
CA VAL A 721 -4.19 -18.53 20.84
C VAL A 721 -3.94 -19.19 22.21
N ASP A 722 -4.93 -19.05 23.08
CA ASP A 722 -5.11 -19.82 24.31
C ASP A 722 -6.57 -20.29 24.42
N SER A 723 -6.90 -21.07 25.44
CA SER A 723 -8.27 -21.48 25.72
C SER A 723 -9.15 -20.25 25.96
N GLY A 724 -10.25 -20.12 25.20
CA GLY A 724 -11.11 -18.94 25.19
C GLY A 724 -10.78 -17.90 24.11
N SER A 725 -9.67 -18.07 23.37
CA SER A 725 -9.34 -17.18 22.26
C SER A 725 -10.30 -17.34 21.08
N VAL A 726 -10.40 -16.30 20.24
CA VAL A 726 -11.14 -16.33 18.98
C VAL A 726 -10.18 -16.23 17.80
N VAL A 727 -10.24 -17.20 16.89
CA VAL A 727 -9.56 -17.11 15.59
C VAL A 727 -10.39 -16.23 14.67
N SER A 728 -9.88 -15.04 14.38
CA SER A 728 -10.52 -14.04 13.51
C SER A 728 -10.57 -14.48 12.03
N PRO A 729 -11.65 -14.17 11.28
CA PRO A 729 -11.72 -14.40 9.83
C PRO A 729 -10.94 -13.35 9.01
N TYR A 730 -10.44 -12.28 9.63
CA TYR A 730 -9.86 -11.13 8.93
C TYR A 730 -8.37 -11.28 8.59
N TYR A 731 -7.67 -12.24 9.21
CA TYR A 731 -6.22 -12.38 9.12
C TYR A 731 -5.81 -13.79 8.71
N ASP A 732 -4.50 -14.06 8.69
CA ASP A 732 -3.99 -15.41 8.48
C ASP A 732 -4.50 -16.39 9.55
N SER A 733 -4.60 -17.65 9.17
CA SER A 733 -5.10 -18.72 10.03
C SER A 733 -4.00 -19.39 10.87
N LEU A 734 -2.81 -18.80 11.03
CA LEU A 734 -1.73 -19.40 11.82
C LEU A 734 -2.05 -19.33 13.32
N ILE A 735 -2.23 -20.49 13.94
CA ILE A 735 -2.55 -20.65 15.35
C ILE A 735 -1.29 -20.87 16.20
N ALA A 736 -0.35 -21.65 15.69
CA ALA A 736 0.90 -21.93 16.39
C ALA A 736 2.01 -22.39 15.43
N GLN A 737 3.24 -22.22 15.88
CA GLN A 737 4.44 -22.82 15.30
C GLN A 737 4.98 -23.83 16.32
N ILE A 738 5.16 -25.09 15.89
CA ILE A 738 5.75 -26.14 16.73
C ILE A 738 7.10 -26.51 16.13
N ILE A 739 8.17 -26.21 16.86
CA ILE A 739 9.55 -26.43 16.41
C ILE A 739 10.21 -27.48 17.29
N CYS A 740 10.68 -28.56 16.69
CA CYS A 740 11.33 -29.66 17.40
C CYS A 740 12.78 -29.81 16.93
N TRP A 741 13.68 -29.89 17.91
CA TRP A 741 15.09 -30.19 17.68
C TRP A 741 15.42 -31.64 18.04
N GLY A 742 16.34 -32.24 17.28
CA GLY A 742 16.94 -33.54 17.55
C GLY A 742 18.38 -33.60 17.09
N LYS A 743 19.16 -34.61 17.53
CA LYS A 743 20.56 -34.77 17.08
C LYS A 743 20.67 -35.16 15.61
N SER A 744 19.58 -35.67 15.04
CA SER A 744 19.44 -35.99 13.63
C SER A 744 18.03 -35.67 13.16
N ARG A 745 17.84 -35.52 11.84
CA ARG A 745 16.52 -35.35 11.22
C ARG A 745 15.51 -36.40 11.69
N ARG A 746 15.93 -37.67 11.77
CA ARG A 746 15.09 -38.79 12.24
C ARG A 746 14.65 -38.60 13.70
N GLU A 747 15.54 -38.12 14.58
CA GLU A 747 15.17 -37.82 15.97
C GLU A 747 14.18 -36.66 16.06
N ALA A 748 14.35 -35.61 15.25
CA ALA A 748 13.42 -34.49 15.21
C ALA A 748 12.01 -34.93 14.75
N ILE A 749 11.91 -35.74 13.69
CA ILE A 749 10.65 -36.33 13.19
C ILE A 749 9.98 -37.19 14.27
N ASN A 750 10.71 -38.12 14.88
CA ASN A 750 10.17 -38.98 15.94
C ASN A 750 9.76 -38.17 17.18
N GLY A 751 10.50 -37.11 17.49
CA GLY A 751 10.19 -36.15 18.54
C GLY A 751 8.87 -35.43 18.28
N LEU A 752 8.65 -34.91 17.07
CA LEU A 752 7.39 -34.29 16.66
C LEU A 752 6.23 -35.28 16.72
N LEU A 753 6.37 -36.47 16.14
CA LEU A 753 5.33 -37.49 16.17
C LEU A 753 4.90 -37.87 17.60
N LYS A 754 5.87 -37.93 18.54
CA LYS A 754 5.58 -38.17 19.95
C LYS A 754 4.93 -36.95 20.62
N TYR A 755 5.39 -35.75 20.28
CA TYR A 755 4.89 -34.49 20.82
C TYR A 755 3.43 -34.25 20.43
N LEU A 756 3.11 -34.39 19.14
CA LEU A 756 1.78 -34.15 18.58
C LEU A 756 0.68 -35.05 19.18
N LYS A 757 1.03 -36.23 19.73
CA LYS A 757 0.07 -37.09 20.46
C LYS A 757 -0.49 -36.42 21.72
N GLY A 758 0.24 -35.48 22.30
CA GLY A 758 -0.15 -34.77 23.51
C GLY A 758 -0.68 -33.36 23.25
N VAL A 759 -0.65 -32.87 22.00
CA VAL A 759 -1.18 -31.55 21.65
C VAL A 759 -2.70 -31.63 21.53
N LYS A 760 -3.41 -30.64 22.07
CA LYS A 760 -4.85 -30.49 21.92
C LYS A 760 -5.20 -29.07 21.51
N ILE A 761 -6.04 -28.95 20.49
CA ILE A 761 -6.63 -27.69 20.04
C ILE A 761 -8.07 -28.01 19.65
N HIS A 762 -9.03 -27.65 20.50
CA HIS A 762 -10.45 -27.94 20.30
C HIS A 762 -11.25 -26.67 19.99
N GLY A 763 -12.42 -26.83 19.36
CA GLY A 763 -13.35 -25.75 19.01
C GLY A 763 -13.17 -25.22 17.59
N VAL A 764 -11.98 -25.37 17.01
CA VAL A 764 -11.67 -25.08 15.60
C VAL A 764 -10.95 -26.26 14.97
N SER A 765 -11.16 -26.47 13.67
CA SER A 765 -10.43 -27.48 12.90
C SER A 765 -8.99 -27.04 12.64
N THR A 766 -8.06 -27.98 12.64
CA THR A 766 -6.64 -27.71 12.38
C THR A 766 -6.01 -28.71 11.42
N ASN A 767 -4.84 -28.35 10.87
CA ASN A 767 -4.03 -29.23 10.04
C ASN A 767 -3.15 -30.24 10.82
N LEU A 768 -3.41 -30.48 12.11
CA LEU A 768 -2.59 -31.38 12.94
C LEU A 768 -2.57 -32.83 12.40
N ALA A 769 -3.70 -33.34 11.91
CA ALA A 769 -3.78 -34.65 11.27
C ALA A 769 -2.90 -34.73 10.01
N LEU A 770 -2.95 -33.70 9.17
CA LEU A 770 -2.10 -33.61 7.97
C LEU A 770 -0.62 -33.60 8.34
N ASN A 771 -0.22 -32.81 9.34
CA ASN A 771 1.16 -32.77 9.82
C ASN A 771 1.66 -34.15 10.30
N ARG A 772 0.81 -34.91 11.03
CA ARG A 772 1.17 -36.29 11.44
C ARG A 772 1.33 -37.22 10.25
N ALA A 773 0.44 -37.14 9.26
CA ALA A 773 0.50 -37.97 8.08
C ALA A 773 1.77 -37.71 7.25
N ILE A 774 2.14 -36.44 7.04
CA ILE A 774 3.39 -36.06 6.34
C ILE A 774 4.63 -36.58 7.10
N LEU A 775 4.68 -36.43 8.42
CA LEU A 775 5.81 -36.91 9.22
C LEU A 775 5.95 -38.45 9.21
N GLN A 776 4.84 -39.18 9.02
CA GLN A 776 4.83 -40.64 8.93
C GLN A 776 5.16 -41.16 7.53
N ASP A 777 5.02 -40.32 6.51
CA ASP A 777 5.27 -40.70 5.12
C ASP A 777 6.74 -41.07 4.87
N ALA A 778 6.92 -42.17 4.13
CA ALA A 778 8.23 -42.71 3.83
C ALA A 778 9.04 -41.80 2.89
N SER A 779 8.37 -41.10 1.95
CA SER A 779 9.03 -40.19 1.01
C SER A 779 9.55 -38.95 1.73
N PHE A 780 8.77 -38.37 2.64
CA PHE A 780 9.22 -37.29 3.53
C PHE A 780 10.37 -37.74 4.43
N GLN A 781 10.28 -38.91 5.08
CA GLN A 781 11.34 -39.41 5.98
C GLN A 781 12.68 -39.65 5.27
N LYS A 782 12.67 -40.01 3.98
CA LYS A 782 13.90 -40.15 3.17
C LYS A 782 14.61 -38.82 2.90
N GLY A 783 13.89 -37.69 2.89
CA GLY A 783 14.46 -36.35 2.70
C GLY A 783 14.78 -35.98 1.24
N GLY A 784 14.28 -36.75 0.27
CA GLY A 784 14.49 -36.54 -1.17
C GLY A 784 13.29 -35.92 -1.88
N PHE A 785 12.58 -35.02 -1.22
CA PHE A 785 11.34 -34.41 -1.73
C PHE A 785 11.58 -33.09 -2.48
N SER A 786 10.58 -32.66 -3.24
CA SER A 786 10.55 -31.40 -3.99
C SER A 786 9.29 -30.62 -3.64
N THR A 787 9.11 -29.43 -4.21
CA THR A 787 7.88 -28.64 -4.07
C THR A 787 6.62 -29.31 -4.60
N LYS A 788 6.74 -30.44 -5.33
CA LYS A 788 5.62 -31.28 -5.75
C LYS A 788 5.16 -32.30 -4.70
N TYR A 789 5.91 -32.46 -3.62
CA TYR A 789 5.68 -33.49 -2.62
C TYR A 789 4.22 -33.61 -2.14
N LEU A 790 3.58 -32.48 -1.79
CA LEU A 790 2.20 -32.53 -1.30
C LEU A 790 1.20 -32.90 -2.40
N VAL A 791 1.47 -32.59 -3.66
CA VAL A 791 0.62 -32.98 -4.79
C VAL A 791 0.62 -34.50 -4.90
N ASP A 792 1.82 -35.11 -4.97
CA ASP A 792 1.98 -36.56 -5.06
C ASP A 792 1.44 -37.26 -3.79
N PHE A 793 1.68 -36.68 -2.62
CA PHE A 793 1.20 -37.21 -1.34
C PHE A 793 -0.34 -37.26 -1.26
N PHE A 794 -1.03 -36.23 -1.77
CA PHE A 794 -2.50 -36.20 -1.75
C PHE A 794 -3.16 -37.20 -2.71
N GLU A 795 -2.44 -37.67 -3.74
CA GLU A 795 -2.93 -38.73 -4.63
C GLU A 795 -2.88 -40.12 -3.97
N GLU A 796 -1.95 -40.32 -3.03
CA GLU A 796 -1.70 -41.61 -2.38
C GLU A 796 -2.35 -41.74 -0.99
N VAL A 797 -2.57 -40.64 -0.28
CA VAL A 797 -3.07 -40.66 1.10
C VAL A 797 -4.53 -41.14 1.19
N ASP A 798 -4.85 -41.91 2.25
CA ASP A 798 -6.24 -42.25 2.55
C ASP A 798 -7.01 -41.03 3.09
N SER A 799 -7.66 -40.31 2.18
CA SER A 799 -8.47 -39.12 2.46
C SER A 799 -9.56 -39.34 3.51
N LYS A 800 -10.14 -40.55 3.61
CA LYS A 800 -11.19 -40.84 4.60
C LYS A 800 -10.62 -40.96 6.00
N THR A 801 -9.47 -41.62 6.13
CA THR A 801 -8.75 -41.72 7.40
C THR A 801 -8.27 -40.35 7.85
N LEU A 802 -7.67 -39.57 6.96
CA LEU A 802 -7.22 -38.20 7.26
C LEU A 802 -8.37 -37.30 7.72
N LEU A 803 -9.53 -37.34 7.04
CA LEU A 803 -10.72 -36.58 7.42
C LEU A 803 -11.23 -36.98 8.82
N LYS A 804 -11.28 -38.28 9.10
CA LYS A 804 -11.73 -38.79 10.40
C LYS A 804 -10.79 -38.38 11.54
N GLU A 805 -9.48 -38.37 11.29
CA GLU A 805 -8.50 -37.87 12.26
C GLU A 805 -8.62 -36.36 12.49
N ALA A 806 -8.80 -35.57 11.42
CA ALA A 806 -9.00 -34.13 11.53
C ALA A 806 -10.26 -33.77 12.34
N GLN A 807 -11.38 -34.49 12.11
CA GLN A 807 -12.62 -34.33 12.88
C GLN A 807 -12.50 -34.76 14.35
N ARG A 808 -11.61 -35.72 14.64
CA ARG A 808 -11.33 -36.12 16.02
C ARG A 808 -10.50 -35.07 16.74
N ASP A 809 -9.50 -34.50 16.06
CA ASP A 809 -8.60 -33.48 16.59
C ASP A 809 -9.32 -32.17 16.93
N SER A 810 -10.35 -31.79 16.18
CA SER A 810 -11.12 -30.56 16.46
C SER A 810 -11.94 -30.63 17.76
N GLY A 811 -12.08 -31.81 18.37
CA GLY A 811 -12.88 -32.02 19.57
C GLY A 811 -14.38 -31.83 19.36
N SER A 812 -14.84 -31.67 18.12
CA SER A 812 -16.23 -31.42 17.78
C SER A 812 -17.03 -32.73 17.74
N THR A 813 -17.42 -33.26 18.90
CA THR A 813 -18.57 -34.16 18.99
C THR A 813 -19.84 -33.35 18.71
N LYS A 814 -20.30 -33.31 17.45
CA LYS A 814 -21.61 -32.77 17.03
C LYS A 814 -22.11 -31.60 17.91
N SER A 815 -21.46 -30.45 17.86
CA SER A 815 -22.15 -29.19 18.12
C SER A 815 -22.82 -28.76 16.82
N SER A 816 -23.90 -29.45 16.45
CA SER A 816 -24.98 -28.74 15.78
C SER A 816 -25.27 -27.53 16.65
N VAL A 817 -25.13 -26.33 16.08
CA VAL A 817 -25.36 -25.05 16.74
C VAL A 817 -26.58 -25.17 17.65
N ASP A 818 -26.36 -25.10 18.98
CA ASP A 818 -27.45 -25.15 19.94
C ASP A 818 -28.35 -23.94 19.69
N GLN A 819 -29.66 -24.14 19.60
CA GLN A 819 -30.60 -23.07 19.24
C GLN A 819 -30.46 -21.86 20.18
N LYS A 820 -30.08 -22.10 21.45
CA LYS A 820 -29.76 -21.05 22.42
C LYS A 820 -28.57 -20.17 22.04
N ALA A 821 -27.55 -20.71 21.35
CA ALA A 821 -26.35 -19.96 20.98
C ALA A 821 -26.62 -18.93 19.87
N ILE A 822 -27.62 -19.19 19.04
CA ILE A 822 -28.10 -18.30 17.99
C ILE A 822 -29.36 -17.54 18.39
N MET A 823 -29.77 -17.53 19.65
CA MET A 823 -30.85 -16.65 20.09
C MET A 823 -30.29 -15.32 20.61
N LEU A 824 -31.04 -14.24 20.41
CA LEU A 824 -30.81 -12.98 21.12
C LEU A 824 -31.16 -13.18 22.60
N GLU A 825 -30.33 -12.65 23.51
CA GLU A 825 -30.64 -12.68 24.94
C GLU A 825 -32.00 -11.98 25.17
N ASP A 826 -32.87 -12.63 25.97
CA ASP A 826 -34.23 -12.18 26.29
C ASP A 826 -35.17 -11.99 25.09
N SER A 827 -34.96 -12.73 24.00
CA SER A 827 -35.78 -12.68 22.78
C SER A 827 -35.99 -14.06 22.16
N ASP A 828 -37.11 -14.25 21.45
CA ASP A 828 -37.41 -15.43 20.62
C ASP A 828 -36.77 -15.32 19.21
N GLU A 829 -35.99 -14.27 18.95
CA GLU A 829 -35.36 -13.99 17.65
C GLU A 829 -33.99 -14.67 17.50
N LEU A 830 -33.69 -15.14 16.29
CA LEU A 830 -32.42 -15.75 15.94
C LEU A 830 -31.38 -14.70 15.50
N LYS A 831 -30.17 -14.75 16.04
CA LYS A 831 -28.95 -14.11 15.52
C LYS A 831 -28.71 -14.58 14.09
N VAL A 832 -29.00 -13.72 13.12
CA VAL A 832 -28.55 -13.90 11.74
C VAL A 832 -27.06 -13.55 11.70
N LEU A 833 -26.20 -14.55 11.88
CA LEU A 833 -24.79 -14.43 11.50
C LEU A 833 -24.72 -14.55 9.98
N SER A 834 -24.83 -13.42 9.27
CA SER A 834 -24.47 -13.39 7.85
C SER A 834 -22.95 -13.50 7.72
N PRO A 835 -22.39 -14.53 7.07
CA PRO A 835 -20.95 -14.62 6.89
C PRO A 835 -20.42 -13.53 5.94
N GLN A 836 -21.27 -12.83 5.19
CA GLN A 836 -20.86 -11.84 4.19
C GLN A 836 -21.98 -10.82 3.94
N MET A 837 -21.68 -9.51 4.08
CA MET A 837 -22.28 -8.53 3.17
C MET A 837 -21.58 -8.70 1.83
N GLY A 838 -22.14 -9.56 0.98
CA GLY A 838 -21.70 -9.81 -0.37
C GLY A 838 -22.87 -10.38 -1.16
N GLY A 839 -23.64 -9.52 -1.81
CA GLY A 839 -24.64 -9.97 -2.77
C GLY A 839 -23.94 -10.53 -4.00
N PHE A 840 -24.15 -11.82 -4.29
CA PHE A 840 -23.85 -12.38 -5.61
C PHE A 840 -25.11 -12.34 -6.46
N TYR A 841 -25.04 -11.67 -7.60
CA TYR A 841 -25.98 -11.92 -8.70
C TYR A 841 -25.55 -13.21 -9.39
N ARG A 842 -26.49 -14.16 -9.52
CA ARG A 842 -26.34 -15.34 -10.36
C ARG A 842 -26.89 -14.97 -11.75
N ALA A 843 -26.12 -15.25 -12.80
CA ALA A 843 -26.64 -15.30 -14.16
C ALA A 843 -27.56 -16.51 -14.32
#